data_AF-A0A1I3HKN4-F1
#
_entry.id   AF-A0A1I3HKN4-F1
#
_cell.length_a   1.000
_cell.length_b   1.000
_cell.length_c   1.000
_cell.angle_alpha   90.00
_cell.angle_beta   90.00
_cell.angle_gamma   90.00
#
_symmetry.space_group_name_H-M   'P 1'
#
loop_
_entity.id
_entity.type
_entity.pdbx_description
1 polymer ?
#
loop_
_entity_poly.entity_id
_entity_poly.type
_entity_poly.pdbx_seq_one_letter_code
_entity_poly.pdbx_strand_id
1 'polypeptide(L)'
;MNRPPHEPLSPDRRLTPDERALVWTKPPTHAESGEERRISREVRRNWHRGDLKIATILLEGDAGSGKTQLAKALSANFGLPYTKITCFADMDKTDVIGAILPVIAPERQQGLEPDDRTALQALYASDGFRGAGQLIADALGLPPESASARLKRLIGLVSAQAGGEAVEYRFYPSEIVRAFERGYLLEIQEPTVIRDAAVLMALNAALEPDGALNLPTGLLRRHPDFVAVITTNRGYAGVRPLNEALRDRVQHAEKMDLPAREVMIGRAAAKTGCRDERTLGTLADVILTLDRTAKAHAIKGVAGMRSYFAWADAVADGVDARETLYTKVIYKISTDPEDVKLLEEALAQGGLFRELEDLDAATAREPRDGGEPSGRQRETRAGETEPDIEKEMEIEPGMDIEKEMKIEKEKEKEMKIEIKTWGAAESDMEDGAEPEADGERALALKRSADSEDGSSGASAKDAAMERSDREEDGAPRVHGDGRDEASADEVKQREQAFRKQLNQEARGAVEESIHQGVKLVVHRPGFDEADERAYGRLRAELLPVVREIAAQTLPLLEREQAPDFARHHFYGARFQADSAARRDFRHFAKKRPPSDSPSLAVGLRIDESGSMSAFGRLEAARRAAVAVYEFCAMCGIPVLIYGDTADVSRLEQMSVYAYADPAGPDAGDRFRLMGIRARGNNRDGMALRIAADRLAGMPQSAKLLLSVSDGQPKAMDDYAGERAARDMRAVISEYERKGVAFVAAAIGQDKEIIGRIYGDERFLDIAKLEELPAKLVRIVARHL
;
A
#
# COMPACT_ATOMS: atom_id res chain seq x y z
N MET A 1 -1.56 5.33 -42.63
CA MET A 1 -2.97 5.20 -43.08
C MET A 1 -3.87 5.24 -41.86
N ASN A 2 -4.72 6.25 -41.74
CA ASN A 2 -5.68 6.32 -40.62
C ASN A 2 -6.76 5.26 -40.85
N ARG A 3 -6.85 4.25 -39.98
CA ARG A 3 -8.10 3.51 -39.80
C ARG A 3 -9.12 4.48 -39.18
N PRO A 4 -10.41 4.41 -39.56
CA PRO A 4 -11.43 5.24 -38.92
C PRO A 4 -11.46 4.94 -37.41
N PRO A 5 -11.79 5.93 -36.56
CA PRO A 5 -12.04 5.66 -35.15
C PRO A 5 -13.17 4.62 -35.04
N HIS A 6 -13.04 3.69 -34.10
CA HIS A 6 -14.02 2.64 -33.93
C HIS A 6 -15.41 3.25 -33.61
N GLU A 7 -16.46 2.77 -34.27
CA GLU A 7 -17.84 3.26 -34.14
C GLU A 7 -18.25 3.42 -32.66
N PRO A 8 -18.81 4.56 -32.22
CA PRO A 8 -19.10 4.83 -30.81
C PRO A 8 -20.06 3.80 -30.19
N LEU A 9 -19.99 3.62 -28.87
CA LEU A 9 -20.83 2.64 -28.16
C LEU A 9 -22.34 2.96 -28.24
N SER A 10 -22.68 4.24 -28.31
CA SER A 10 -24.06 4.74 -28.35
C SER A 10 -24.20 5.76 -29.49
N PRO A 11 -24.32 5.32 -30.76
CA PRO A 11 -24.21 6.19 -31.94
C PRO A 11 -25.32 7.25 -32.05
N ASP A 12 -26.49 7.00 -31.46
CA ASP A 12 -27.60 7.96 -31.43
C ASP A 12 -27.39 9.13 -30.45
N ARG A 13 -26.38 9.05 -29.58
CA ARG A 13 -26.12 10.07 -28.56
C ARG A 13 -25.52 11.35 -29.16
N ARG A 14 -26.24 12.45 -29.01
CA ARG A 14 -25.78 13.79 -29.41
C ARG A 14 -24.99 14.46 -28.29
N LEU A 15 -23.67 14.36 -28.36
CA LEU A 15 -22.78 15.12 -27.48
C LEU A 15 -22.85 16.63 -27.74
N THR A 16 -22.71 17.45 -26.70
CA THR A 16 -22.50 18.90 -26.81
C THR A 16 -21.11 19.23 -27.40
N PRO A 17 -20.83 20.48 -27.80
CA PRO A 17 -19.47 20.89 -28.19
C PRO A 17 -18.42 20.62 -27.11
N ASP A 18 -18.75 20.89 -25.85
CA ASP A 18 -17.84 20.71 -24.71
C ASP A 18 -17.63 19.22 -24.38
N GLU A 19 -18.69 18.41 -24.42
CA GLU A 19 -18.58 16.95 -24.29
C GLU A 19 -17.70 16.35 -25.40
N ARG A 20 -17.82 16.82 -26.65
CA ARG A 20 -16.95 16.39 -27.75
C ARG A 20 -15.48 16.75 -27.51
N ALA A 21 -15.20 17.91 -26.92
CA ALA A 21 -13.85 18.32 -26.56
C ALA A 21 -13.23 17.44 -25.44
N LEU A 22 -14.07 16.81 -24.61
CA LEU A 22 -13.67 15.86 -23.59
C LEU A 22 -13.46 14.42 -24.11
N VAL A 23 -13.91 14.08 -25.33
CA VAL A 23 -13.59 12.78 -25.94
C VAL A 23 -12.10 12.77 -26.31
N TRP A 24 -11.33 11.83 -25.76
CA TRP A 24 -9.90 11.83 -25.97
C TRP A 24 -9.53 11.56 -27.43
N THR A 25 -8.56 12.31 -27.97
CA THR A 25 -8.01 12.09 -29.31
C THR A 25 -6.69 11.34 -29.20
N LYS A 26 -6.59 10.17 -29.85
CA LYS A 26 -5.34 9.38 -29.88
C LYS A 26 -4.23 10.18 -30.59
N PRO A 27 -3.06 10.40 -29.96
CA PRO A 27 -1.93 11.04 -30.64
C PRO A 27 -1.36 10.12 -31.73
N PRO A 28 -0.64 10.65 -32.73
CA PRO A 28 -0.02 9.84 -33.80
C PRO A 28 0.94 8.77 -33.29
N THR A 29 1.48 8.95 -32.08
CA THR A 29 2.42 8.04 -31.39
C THR A 29 1.73 6.92 -30.61
N HIS A 30 0.39 6.88 -30.59
CA HIS A 30 -0.38 5.85 -29.87
C HIS A 30 -0.36 4.51 -30.59
N ALA A 31 0.46 3.58 -30.08
CA ALA A 31 0.47 2.18 -30.51
C ALA A 31 -0.58 1.35 -29.73
N GLU A 32 -1.69 1.04 -30.41
CA GLU A 32 -2.80 0.21 -29.91
C GLU A 32 -2.31 -1.14 -29.36
N SER A 33 -2.66 -1.45 -28.12
CA SER A 33 -2.14 -2.62 -27.42
C SER A 33 -2.99 -3.89 -27.63
N GLY A 34 -2.54 -5.03 -27.07
CA GLY A 34 -3.34 -6.26 -27.07
C GLY A 34 -4.56 -6.14 -26.15
N GLU A 35 -4.32 -5.57 -24.98
CA GLU A 35 -5.24 -5.30 -23.89
C GLU A 35 -6.32 -4.31 -24.35
N GLU A 36 -5.93 -3.21 -25.00
CA GLU A 36 -6.85 -2.21 -25.55
C GLU A 36 -7.87 -2.84 -26.51
N ARG A 37 -7.41 -3.69 -27.42
CA ARG A 37 -8.27 -4.42 -28.37
C ARG A 37 -9.15 -5.47 -27.70
N ARG A 38 -8.65 -6.11 -26.64
CA ARG A 38 -9.41 -7.10 -25.86
C ARG A 38 -10.59 -6.42 -25.16
N ILE A 39 -10.29 -5.44 -24.32
CA ILE A 39 -11.27 -4.65 -23.56
C ILE A 39 -12.27 -3.99 -24.50
N SER A 40 -11.80 -3.31 -25.56
CA SER A 40 -12.69 -2.60 -26.49
C SER A 40 -13.66 -3.56 -27.20
N ARG A 41 -13.21 -4.76 -27.57
CA ARG A 41 -14.06 -5.80 -28.18
C ARG A 41 -15.06 -6.38 -27.19
N GLU A 42 -14.64 -6.60 -25.95
CA GLU A 42 -15.45 -7.26 -24.93
C GLU A 42 -16.55 -6.36 -24.37
N VAL A 43 -16.25 -5.08 -24.15
CA VAL A 43 -17.25 -4.05 -23.81
C VAL A 43 -18.29 -3.93 -24.91
N ARG A 44 -17.87 -3.76 -26.18
CA ARG A 44 -18.78 -3.70 -27.35
C ARG A 44 -19.70 -4.92 -27.45
N ARG A 45 -19.15 -6.12 -27.29
CA ARG A 45 -19.90 -7.39 -27.36
C ARG A 45 -21.02 -7.47 -26.32
N ASN A 46 -20.82 -6.85 -25.15
CA ASN A 46 -21.74 -6.93 -24.03
C ASN A 46 -22.54 -5.64 -23.75
N TRP A 47 -22.31 -4.57 -24.50
CA TRP A 47 -22.83 -3.22 -24.21
C TRP A 47 -24.35 -3.12 -24.02
N HIS A 48 -25.12 -3.93 -24.76
CA HIS A 48 -26.58 -3.99 -24.72
C HIS A 48 -27.12 -5.27 -24.04
N ARG A 49 -26.31 -6.01 -23.29
CA ARG A 49 -26.68 -7.34 -22.74
C ARG A 49 -27.16 -7.31 -21.28
N GLY A 50 -27.90 -6.27 -20.88
CA GLY A 50 -28.49 -6.15 -19.53
C GLY A 50 -27.44 -6.38 -18.44
N ASP A 51 -27.71 -7.31 -17.52
CA ASP A 51 -26.83 -7.71 -16.40
C ASP A 51 -25.40 -8.10 -16.82
N LEU A 52 -25.19 -8.54 -18.07
CA LEU A 52 -23.87 -8.90 -18.59
C LEU A 52 -23.08 -7.68 -19.11
N LYS A 53 -23.62 -6.47 -19.02
CA LYS A 53 -22.97 -5.24 -19.47
C LYS A 53 -21.69 -4.97 -18.69
N ILE A 54 -20.58 -4.84 -19.41
CA ILE A 54 -19.30 -4.42 -18.85
C ILE A 54 -19.26 -2.90 -18.81
N ALA A 55 -19.32 -2.33 -17.61
CA ALA A 55 -19.33 -0.89 -17.38
C ALA A 55 -18.38 -0.44 -16.24
N THR A 56 -17.69 -1.38 -15.60
CA THR A 56 -16.64 -1.17 -14.59
C THR A 56 -15.44 -2.05 -14.93
N ILE A 57 -14.31 -1.42 -15.22
CA ILE A 57 -13.07 -2.04 -15.68
C ILE A 57 -11.97 -1.78 -14.65
N LEU A 58 -11.21 -2.81 -14.26
CA LEU A 58 -10.02 -2.69 -13.40
C LEU A 58 -8.75 -2.87 -14.21
N LEU A 59 -7.83 -1.91 -14.11
CA LEU A 59 -6.48 -1.97 -14.66
C LEU A 59 -5.49 -1.99 -13.50
N GLU A 60 -4.87 -3.15 -13.23
CA GLU A 60 -4.03 -3.36 -12.05
C GLU A 60 -2.61 -3.78 -12.47
N GLY A 61 -1.60 -2.98 -12.14
CA GLY A 61 -0.22 -3.20 -12.59
C GLY A 61 0.73 -2.11 -12.12
N ASP A 62 1.97 -2.10 -12.60
CA ASP A 62 3.01 -1.29 -11.96
C ASP A 62 2.98 0.20 -12.35
N ALA A 63 3.73 1.02 -11.62
CA ALA A 63 3.82 2.45 -11.89
C ALA A 63 4.40 2.71 -13.29
N GLY A 64 3.63 3.40 -14.13
CA GLY A 64 4.05 3.73 -15.50
C GLY A 64 3.82 2.65 -16.56
N SER A 65 3.14 1.52 -16.26
CA SER A 65 2.80 0.50 -17.27
C SER A 65 1.78 0.94 -18.34
N GLY A 66 1.21 2.14 -18.21
CA GLY A 66 0.34 2.75 -19.23
C GLY A 66 -1.15 2.76 -18.92
N LYS A 67 -1.58 2.32 -17.73
CA LYS A 67 -2.99 2.26 -17.27
C LYS A 67 -3.83 3.48 -17.67
N THR A 68 -3.39 4.70 -17.35
CA THR A 68 -4.06 5.96 -17.70
C THR A 68 -4.11 6.26 -19.20
N GLN A 69 -3.12 5.82 -19.98
CA GLN A 69 -3.16 5.96 -21.44
C GLN A 69 -4.14 4.97 -22.06
N LEU A 70 -4.28 3.78 -21.48
CA LEU A 70 -5.31 2.82 -21.85
C LEU A 70 -6.71 3.35 -21.51
N ALA A 71 -6.95 3.89 -20.31
CA ALA A 71 -8.23 4.51 -19.94
C ALA A 71 -8.64 5.64 -20.92
N LYS A 72 -7.70 6.49 -21.32
CA LYS A 72 -7.91 7.52 -22.34
C LYS A 72 -8.18 6.94 -23.74
N ALA A 73 -7.44 5.91 -24.14
CA ALA A 73 -7.66 5.22 -25.42
C ALA A 73 -9.03 4.54 -25.48
N LEU A 74 -9.56 4.06 -24.36
CA LEU A 74 -10.93 3.56 -24.25
C LEU A 74 -11.98 4.66 -24.46
N SER A 75 -11.77 5.89 -23.96
CA SER A 75 -12.65 7.04 -24.27
C SER A 75 -12.72 7.29 -25.78
N ALA A 76 -11.58 7.32 -26.46
CA ALA A 76 -11.49 7.44 -27.91
C ALA A 76 -12.17 6.27 -28.64
N ASN A 77 -12.02 5.04 -28.13
CA ASN A 77 -12.62 3.85 -28.70
C ASN A 77 -14.12 3.73 -28.42
N PHE A 78 -14.66 4.42 -27.43
CA PHE A 78 -16.08 4.35 -27.07
C PHE A 78 -16.87 5.57 -27.54
N GLY A 79 -16.19 6.66 -27.89
CA GLY A 79 -16.82 7.94 -28.20
C GLY A 79 -17.40 8.64 -26.96
N LEU A 80 -16.91 8.29 -25.77
CA LEU A 80 -17.40 8.82 -24.49
C LEU A 80 -16.47 9.92 -23.98
N PRO A 81 -17.00 11.04 -23.45
CA PRO A 81 -16.20 12.06 -22.76
C PRO A 81 -15.35 11.43 -21.65
N TYR A 82 -14.10 11.86 -21.49
CA TYR A 82 -13.19 11.39 -20.43
C TYR A 82 -13.13 12.42 -19.30
N THR A 83 -13.32 11.96 -18.07
CA THR A 83 -12.88 12.67 -16.85
C THR A 83 -12.16 11.71 -15.92
N LYS A 84 -11.50 12.25 -14.89
CA LYS A 84 -10.74 11.44 -13.92
C LYS A 84 -10.83 12.03 -12.53
N ILE A 85 -10.65 11.16 -11.53
CA ILE A 85 -10.38 11.55 -10.16
C ILE A 85 -9.12 10.83 -9.68
N THR A 86 -8.28 11.54 -8.92
CA THR A 86 -7.10 10.97 -8.27
C THR A 86 -7.39 10.87 -6.78
N CYS A 87 -7.47 9.65 -6.26
CA CYS A 87 -7.77 9.40 -4.86
C CYS A 87 -6.54 9.68 -3.98
N PHE A 88 -6.79 10.14 -2.76
CA PHE A 88 -5.76 10.43 -1.76
C PHE A 88 -6.21 9.95 -0.38
N ALA A 89 -5.27 9.87 0.57
CA ALA A 89 -5.50 9.14 1.82
C ALA A 89 -6.62 9.73 2.69
N ASP A 90 -6.69 11.06 2.75
CA ASP A 90 -7.61 11.82 3.58
C ASP A 90 -8.77 12.43 2.75
N MET A 91 -9.13 11.75 1.66
CA MET A 91 -10.29 12.05 0.82
C MET A 91 -11.58 11.89 1.63
N ASP A 92 -12.55 12.77 1.41
CA ASP A 92 -13.82 12.80 2.15
C ASP A 92 -15.06 12.69 1.24
N LYS A 93 -16.26 12.65 1.84
CA LYS A 93 -17.52 12.46 1.13
C LYS A 93 -17.84 13.61 0.15
N THR A 94 -17.31 14.82 0.39
CA THR A 94 -17.49 15.97 -0.52
C THR A 94 -16.65 15.85 -1.79
N ASP A 95 -15.50 15.16 -1.74
CA ASP A 95 -14.72 14.83 -2.95
C ASP A 95 -15.46 13.84 -3.87
N VAL A 96 -16.26 12.92 -3.28
CA VAL A 96 -17.04 11.92 -4.04
C VAL A 96 -18.39 12.46 -4.52
N ILE A 97 -19.11 13.19 -3.67
CA ILE A 97 -20.49 13.62 -3.98
C ILE A 97 -20.54 15.06 -4.50
N GLY A 98 -19.67 15.93 -4.01
CA GLY A 98 -19.75 17.37 -4.20
C GLY A 98 -19.96 18.12 -2.89
N ALA A 99 -19.80 19.44 -2.95
CA ALA A 99 -19.91 20.32 -1.79
C ALA A 99 -21.18 21.18 -1.88
N ILE A 100 -21.84 21.41 -0.75
CA ILE A 100 -22.82 22.50 -0.63
C ILE A 100 -22.05 23.72 -0.15
N LEU A 101 -21.94 24.75 -1.00
CA LEU A 101 -21.29 26.00 -0.63
C LEU A 101 -22.36 27.08 -0.40
N PRO A 102 -22.24 27.89 0.68
CA PRO A 102 -23.11 29.02 0.86
C PRO A 102 -22.78 30.13 -0.16
N VAL A 103 -23.82 30.81 -0.65
CA VAL A 103 -23.71 31.92 -1.59
C VAL A 103 -23.67 33.22 -0.79
N ILE A 104 -22.54 33.93 -0.86
CA ILE A 104 -22.37 35.24 -0.21
C ILE A 104 -23.05 36.31 -1.08
N ALA A 105 -23.98 37.05 -0.49
CA ALA A 105 -24.62 38.21 -1.14
C ALA A 105 -23.56 39.23 -1.62
N PRO A 106 -23.71 39.85 -2.81
CA PRO A 106 -22.68 40.70 -3.44
C PRO A 106 -22.10 41.80 -2.55
N GLU A 107 -22.89 42.31 -1.62
CA GLU A 107 -22.56 43.36 -0.66
C GLU A 107 -21.51 42.87 0.36
N ARG A 108 -21.63 41.63 0.82
CA ARG A 108 -20.70 41.02 1.80
C ARG A 108 -19.39 40.56 1.13
N GLN A 109 -19.39 40.29 -0.19
CA GLN A 109 -18.18 39.90 -0.94
C GLN A 109 -17.10 41.00 -0.98
N GLN A 110 -17.48 42.26 -0.73
CA GLN A 110 -16.55 43.41 -0.72
C GLN A 110 -15.58 43.38 0.48
N GLY A 111 -15.94 42.69 1.57
CA GLY A 111 -15.10 42.52 2.77
C GLY A 111 -14.13 41.34 2.71
N LEU A 112 -14.08 40.60 1.60
CA LEU A 112 -13.13 39.50 1.38
C LEU A 112 -11.86 39.99 0.68
N GLU A 113 -10.75 39.29 0.94
CA GLU A 113 -9.48 39.47 0.22
C GLU A 113 -9.68 39.31 -1.31
N PRO A 114 -8.88 39.99 -2.15
CA PRO A 114 -9.03 39.95 -3.61
C PRO A 114 -9.02 38.52 -4.19
N ASP A 115 -8.13 37.67 -3.70
CA ASP A 115 -8.00 36.27 -4.12
C ASP A 115 -9.25 35.44 -3.73
N ASP A 116 -9.78 35.65 -2.52
CA ASP A 116 -10.96 34.93 -2.04
C ASP A 116 -12.21 35.33 -2.83
N ARG A 117 -12.34 36.62 -3.16
CA ARG A 117 -13.39 37.12 -4.04
C ARG A 117 -13.27 36.56 -5.46
N THR A 118 -12.06 36.49 -6.01
CA THR A 118 -11.79 35.94 -7.34
C THR A 118 -12.13 34.45 -7.42
N ALA A 119 -11.74 33.67 -6.41
CA ALA A 119 -12.08 32.27 -6.29
C ALA A 119 -13.60 32.02 -6.16
N LEU A 120 -14.32 32.83 -5.37
CA LEU A 120 -15.78 32.73 -5.25
C LEU A 120 -16.49 33.11 -6.55
N GLN A 121 -16.04 34.16 -7.24
CA GLN A 121 -16.59 34.52 -8.55
C GLN A 121 -16.36 33.43 -9.59
N ALA A 122 -15.18 32.79 -9.61
CA ALA A 122 -14.89 31.66 -10.50
C ALA A 122 -15.76 30.42 -10.18
N LEU A 123 -16.08 30.17 -8.90
CA LEU A 123 -17.02 29.12 -8.51
C LEU A 123 -18.46 29.47 -8.94
N TYR A 124 -18.93 30.68 -8.64
CA TYR A 124 -20.31 31.10 -8.90
C TYR A 124 -20.62 31.24 -10.40
N ALA A 125 -19.66 31.73 -11.18
CA ALA A 125 -19.75 31.86 -12.64
C ALA A 125 -19.48 30.55 -13.41
N SER A 126 -19.26 29.42 -12.72
CA SER A 126 -19.12 28.13 -13.39
C SER A 126 -20.48 27.46 -13.59
N ASP A 127 -20.75 27.05 -14.83
CA ASP A 127 -21.87 26.18 -15.23
C ASP A 127 -21.69 24.72 -14.78
N GLY A 128 -20.92 24.49 -13.70
CA GLY A 128 -20.69 23.17 -13.13
C GLY A 128 -19.94 22.19 -14.04
N PHE A 129 -19.21 22.66 -15.06
CA PHE A 129 -18.43 21.84 -16.01
C PHE A 129 -16.97 21.55 -15.60
N ARG A 130 -16.46 22.19 -14.54
CA ARG A 130 -15.13 21.94 -13.97
C ARG A 130 -15.26 21.74 -12.46
N GLY A 131 -14.43 20.88 -11.87
CA GLY A 131 -14.41 20.66 -10.41
C GLY A 131 -14.03 21.93 -9.63
N ALA A 132 -14.64 22.14 -8.47
CA ALA A 132 -14.46 23.34 -7.64
C ALA A 132 -12.97 23.65 -7.33
N GLY A 133 -12.18 22.63 -7.01
CA GLY A 133 -10.74 22.79 -6.79
C GLY A 133 -9.97 23.19 -8.06
N GLN A 134 -10.36 22.69 -9.23
CA GLN A 134 -9.72 23.06 -10.51
C GLN A 134 -10.09 24.49 -10.92
N LEU A 135 -11.33 24.93 -10.67
CA LEU A 135 -11.74 26.32 -10.90
C LEU A 135 -10.93 27.31 -10.06
N ILE A 136 -10.69 27.00 -8.78
CA ILE A 136 -9.85 27.81 -7.89
C ILE A 136 -8.39 27.77 -8.35
N ALA A 137 -7.87 26.59 -8.73
CA ALA A 137 -6.52 26.44 -9.28
C ALA A 137 -6.31 27.29 -10.54
N ASP A 138 -7.23 27.20 -11.51
CA ASP A 138 -7.19 27.96 -12.76
C ASP A 138 -7.33 29.48 -12.51
N ALA A 139 -8.23 29.90 -11.61
CA ALA A 139 -8.51 31.31 -11.34
C ALA A 139 -7.44 32.02 -10.52
N LEU A 140 -6.69 31.29 -9.67
CA LEU A 140 -5.64 31.85 -8.81
C LEU A 140 -4.21 31.42 -9.22
N GLY A 141 -4.06 30.61 -10.28
CA GLY A 141 -2.76 30.06 -10.69
C GLY A 141 -2.12 29.11 -9.67
N LEU A 142 -2.92 28.43 -8.85
CA LEU A 142 -2.46 27.60 -7.73
C LEU A 142 -2.34 26.11 -8.10
N PRO A 143 -1.40 25.36 -7.49
CA PRO A 143 -1.38 23.90 -7.62
C PRO A 143 -2.60 23.26 -6.89
N PRO A 144 -3.05 22.05 -7.30
CA PRO A 144 -4.32 21.46 -6.85
C PRO A 144 -4.46 21.28 -5.33
N GLU A 145 -3.37 20.92 -4.65
CA GLU A 145 -3.35 20.73 -3.18
C GLU A 145 -3.63 22.06 -2.46
N SER A 146 -2.98 23.14 -2.89
CA SER A 146 -3.22 24.49 -2.40
C SER A 146 -4.63 24.99 -2.72
N ALA A 147 -5.19 24.60 -3.87
CA ALA A 147 -6.56 24.94 -4.23
C ALA A 147 -7.61 24.24 -3.33
N SER A 148 -7.38 22.98 -2.93
CA SER A 148 -8.23 22.28 -1.95
C SER A 148 -8.14 22.91 -0.55
N ALA A 149 -6.93 23.26 -0.11
CA ALA A 149 -6.75 24.02 1.14
C ALA A 149 -7.43 25.40 1.09
N ARG A 150 -7.36 26.10 -0.05
CA ARG A 150 -8.03 27.40 -0.25
C ARG A 150 -9.56 27.26 -0.28
N LEU A 151 -10.10 26.21 -0.90
CA LEU A 151 -11.52 25.86 -0.85
C LEU A 151 -11.99 25.65 0.60
N LYS A 152 -11.23 24.90 1.41
CA LYS A 152 -11.53 24.70 2.84
C LYS A 152 -11.49 26.01 3.64
N ARG A 153 -10.52 26.90 3.38
CA ARG A 153 -10.46 28.25 3.99
C ARG A 153 -11.65 29.12 3.58
N LEU A 154 -12.02 29.10 2.30
CA LEU A 154 -13.20 29.81 1.77
C LEU A 154 -14.48 29.32 2.43
N ILE A 155 -14.70 28.01 2.53
CA ILE A 155 -15.85 27.41 3.24
C ILE A 155 -15.92 27.92 4.68
N GLY A 156 -14.78 27.99 5.38
CA GLY A 156 -14.68 28.55 6.74
C GLY A 156 -15.06 30.02 6.83
N LEU A 157 -14.54 30.87 5.93
CA LEU A 157 -14.86 32.30 5.88
C LEU A 157 -16.34 32.54 5.56
N VAL A 158 -16.90 31.80 4.59
CA VAL A 158 -18.31 31.90 4.22
C VAL A 158 -19.20 31.49 5.40
N SER A 159 -18.82 30.42 6.11
CA SER A 159 -19.55 29.93 7.28
C SER A 159 -19.46 30.88 8.49
N ALA A 160 -18.37 31.63 8.64
CA ALA A 160 -18.24 32.67 9.67
C ALA A 160 -19.05 33.94 9.34
N GLN A 161 -19.22 34.29 8.05
CA GLN A 161 -20.01 35.43 7.59
C GLN A 161 -21.51 35.13 7.39
N ALA A 162 -21.94 33.88 7.64
CA ALA A 162 -23.32 33.40 7.57
C ALA A 162 -24.27 33.95 8.67
N GLY A 163 -23.93 35.10 9.27
CA GLY A 163 -24.70 35.70 10.35
C GLY A 163 -26.06 36.25 9.90
N GLY A 164 -27.12 35.79 10.58
CA GLY A 164 -28.39 36.48 10.80
C GLY A 164 -29.42 36.49 9.66
N GLU A 165 -29.01 36.39 8.40
CA GLU A 165 -29.92 36.46 7.25
C GLU A 165 -30.06 35.10 6.53
N ALA A 166 -31.02 35.02 5.60
CA ALA A 166 -31.27 33.82 4.81
C ALA A 166 -30.07 33.50 3.90
N VAL A 167 -29.21 32.60 4.36
CA VAL A 167 -28.06 32.09 3.60
C VAL A 167 -28.58 31.21 2.46
N GLU A 168 -28.34 31.64 1.22
CA GLU A 168 -28.56 30.80 0.04
C GLU A 168 -27.43 29.75 -0.05
N TYR A 169 -27.73 28.56 -0.55
CA TYR A 169 -26.76 27.46 -0.67
C TYR A 169 -26.84 26.86 -2.07
N ARG A 170 -25.69 26.69 -2.74
CA ARG A 170 -25.59 26.04 -4.05
C ARG A 170 -24.79 24.75 -3.91
N PHE A 171 -25.30 23.67 -4.50
CA PHE A 171 -24.61 22.40 -4.57
C PHE A 171 -23.70 22.35 -5.81
N TYR A 172 -22.45 21.93 -5.61
CA TYR A 172 -21.43 21.79 -6.63
C TYR A 172 -21.10 20.29 -6.76
N PRO A 173 -21.61 19.59 -7.80
CA PRO A 173 -21.37 18.16 -7.97
C PRO A 173 -19.89 17.87 -8.23
N SER A 174 -19.43 16.72 -7.75
CA SER A 174 -18.08 16.21 -8.04
C SER A 174 -17.93 15.79 -9.52
N GLU A 175 -16.68 15.54 -9.94
CA GLU A 175 -16.40 14.87 -11.23
C GLU A 175 -17.05 13.49 -11.33
N ILE A 176 -17.17 12.76 -10.21
CA ILE A 176 -17.84 11.45 -10.17
C ILE A 176 -19.32 11.62 -10.44
N VAL A 177 -19.99 12.54 -9.75
CA VAL A 177 -21.43 12.80 -9.92
C VAL A 177 -21.72 13.29 -11.33
N ARG A 178 -20.91 14.21 -11.88
CA ARG A 178 -21.08 14.66 -13.28
C ARG A 178 -20.90 13.52 -14.28
N ALA A 179 -19.88 12.67 -14.10
CA ALA A 179 -19.64 11.54 -14.98
C ALA A 179 -20.78 10.50 -14.92
N PHE A 180 -21.29 10.26 -13.72
CA PHE A 180 -22.37 9.32 -13.44
C PHE A 180 -23.73 9.79 -13.98
N GLU A 181 -24.03 11.09 -13.87
CA GLU A 181 -25.21 11.76 -14.43
C GLU A 181 -25.18 11.82 -15.96
N ARG A 182 -24.04 12.20 -16.53
CA ARG A 182 -23.91 12.45 -17.98
C ARG A 182 -23.33 11.28 -18.76
N GLY A 183 -23.07 10.13 -18.13
CA GLY A 183 -22.57 8.94 -18.82
C GLY A 183 -21.22 9.13 -19.47
N TYR A 184 -20.23 9.62 -18.71
CA TYR A 184 -18.85 9.76 -19.18
C TYR A 184 -18.05 8.48 -18.90
N LEU A 185 -16.83 8.41 -19.44
CA LEU A 185 -15.80 7.50 -18.95
C LEU A 185 -15.06 8.20 -17.79
N LEU A 186 -15.22 7.68 -16.58
CA LEU A 186 -14.52 8.14 -15.38
C LEU A 186 -13.32 7.23 -15.08
N GLU A 187 -12.11 7.78 -15.07
CA GLU A 187 -10.94 7.10 -14.52
C GLU A 187 -10.83 7.36 -13.00
N ILE A 188 -10.92 6.31 -12.18
CA ILE A 188 -10.72 6.37 -10.72
C ILE A 188 -9.29 5.89 -10.43
N GLN A 189 -8.39 6.84 -10.15
CA GLN A 189 -6.96 6.55 -9.96
C GLN A 189 -6.65 6.30 -8.49
N GLU A 190 -6.03 5.15 -8.22
CA GLU A 190 -5.46 4.75 -6.93
C GLU A 190 -6.44 4.71 -5.74
N PRO A 191 -7.69 4.20 -5.87
CA PRO A 191 -8.66 4.17 -4.76
C PRO A 191 -8.21 3.32 -3.55
N THR A 192 -7.17 2.52 -3.71
CA THR A 192 -6.49 1.75 -2.67
C THR A 192 -5.79 2.59 -1.61
N VAL A 193 -5.58 3.89 -1.82
CA VAL A 193 -5.01 4.78 -0.79
C VAL A 193 -6.06 5.34 0.17
N ILE A 194 -7.35 5.28 -0.18
CA ILE A 194 -8.46 5.87 0.59
C ILE A 194 -8.53 5.22 1.98
N ARG A 195 -8.56 6.05 3.04
CA ARG A 195 -8.69 5.57 4.42
C ARG A 195 -10.13 5.52 4.91
N ASP A 196 -10.99 6.43 4.49
CA ASP A 196 -12.38 6.51 4.97
C ASP A 196 -13.29 5.48 4.28
N ALA A 197 -13.86 4.59 5.09
CA ALA A 197 -14.84 3.61 4.64
C ALA A 197 -16.12 4.25 4.07
N ALA A 198 -16.52 5.45 4.53
CA ALA A 198 -17.70 6.15 4.02
C ALA A 198 -17.52 6.61 2.56
N VAL A 199 -16.30 6.97 2.18
CA VAL A 199 -15.90 7.31 0.80
C VAL A 199 -15.94 6.07 -0.08
N LEU A 200 -15.38 4.95 0.39
CA LEU A 200 -15.47 3.67 -0.32
C LEU A 200 -16.91 3.18 -0.48
N MET A 201 -17.79 3.38 0.51
CA MET A 201 -19.22 3.07 0.38
C MET A 201 -19.93 3.94 -0.67
N ALA A 202 -19.61 5.22 -0.76
CA ALA A 202 -20.17 6.09 -1.80
C ALA A 202 -19.67 5.70 -3.21
N LEU A 203 -18.40 5.29 -3.33
CA LEU A 203 -17.85 4.75 -4.58
C LEU A 203 -18.49 3.41 -4.97
N ASN A 204 -18.76 2.51 -4.03
CA ASN A 204 -19.46 1.24 -4.30
C ASN A 204 -20.82 1.48 -4.98
N ALA A 205 -21.60 2.44 -4.48
CA ALA A 205 -22.90 2.80 -5.07
C ALA A 205 -22.78 3.40 -6.48
N ALA A 206 -21.68 4.13 -6.78
CA ALA A 206 -21.41 4.64 -8.11
C ALA A 206 -20.99 3.54 -9.12
N LEU A 207 -20.48 2.41 -8.65
CA LEU A 207 -19.93 1.34 -9.50
C LEU A 207 -20.92 0.22 -9.83
N GLU A 208 -22.05 0.16 -9.13
CA GLU A 208 -23.13 -0.80 -9.41
C GLU A 208 -23.79 -0.55 -10.78
N PRO A 209 -24.14 -1.59 -11.56
CA PRO A 209 -24.78 -1.43 -12.88
C PRO A 209 -26.09 -0.64 -12.86
N ASP A 210 -26.92 -0.83 -11.83
CA ASP A 210 -28.15 -0.08 -11.57
C ASP A 210 -28.00 0.88 -10.37
N GLY A 211 -26.77 1.30 -10.10
CA GLY A 211 -26.42 2.13 -8.95
C GLY A 211 -27.17 3.46 -8.93
N ALA A 212 -27.35 4.00 -7.73
CA ALA A 212 -27.90 5.33 -7.51
C ALA A 212 -27.15 6.08 -6.39
N LEU A 213 -26.92 7.37 -6.60
CA LEU A 213 -26.23 8.25 -5.67
C LEU A 213 -27.22 9.15 -4.95
N ASN A 214 -27.21 9.09 -3.62
CA ASN A 214 -27.98 9.98 -2.76
C ASN A 214 -27.25 11.32 -2.64
N LEU A 215 -27.68 12.32 -3.41
CA LEU A 215 -27.20 13.69 -3.35
C LEU A 215 -28.08 14.52 -2.40
N PRO A 216 -27.59 15.66 -1.87
CA PRO A 216 -28.43 16.62 -1.15
C PRO A 216 -29.59 17.18 -2.01
N THR A 217 -29.43 17.16 -3.33
CA THR A 217 -30.42 17.59 -4.33
C THR A 217 -31.44 16.51 -4.70
N GLY A 218 -31.24 15.25 -4.29
CA GLY A 218 -32.11 14.13 -4.62
C GLY A 218 -31.38 12.84 -4.98
N LEU A 219 -32.12 11.84 -5.47
CA LEU A 219 -31.58 10.56 -5.92
C LEU A 219 -31.16 10.64 -7.39
N LEU A 220 -29.86 10.58 -7.67
CA LEU A 220 -29.32 10.48 -9.02
C LEU A 220 -29.17 9.01 -9.43
N ARG A 221 -29.67 8.64 -10.62
CA ARG A 221 -29.49 7.28 -11.19
C ARG A 221 -28.32 7.25 -12.17
N ARG A 222 -27.67 6.08 -12.29
CA ARG A 222 -26.58 5.85 -13.24
C ARG A 222 -27.05 6.08 -14.68
N HIS A 223 -26.34 6.91 -15.43
CA HIS A 223 -26.58 7.05 -16.87
C HIS A 223 -26.20 5.76 -17.61
N PRO A 224 -27.00 5.28 -18.60
CA PRO A 224 -26.72 4.03 -19.32
C PRO A 224 -25.31 3.93 -19.92
N ASP A 225 -24.76 5.05 -20.40
CA ASP A 225 -23.41 5.13 -20.98
C ASP A 225 -22.25 5.25 -19.96
N PHE A 226 -22.52 5.35 -18.66
CA PHE A 226 -21.46 5.57 -17.67
C PHE A 226 -20.50 4.38 -17.57
N VAL A 227 -19.21 4.63 -17.84
CA VAL A 227 -18.13 3.63 -17.75
C VAL A 227 -17.12 4.07 -16.69
N ALA A 228 -16.86 3.22 -15.70
CA ALA A 228 -15.81 3.41 -14.72
C ALA A 228 -14.55 2.61 -15.10
N VAL A 229 -13.38 3.24 -15.04
CA VAL A 229 -12.07 2.60 -15.21
C VAL A 229 -11.25 2.84 -13.95
N ILE A 230 -11.13 1.82 -13.11
CA ILE A 230 -10.33 1.84 -11.90
C ILE A 230 -8.87 1.54 -12.27
N THR A 231 -7.92 2.38 -11.85
CA THR A 231 -6.48 2.13 -12.07
C THR A 231 -5.75 2.03 -10.74
N THR A 232 -5.05 0.92 -10.49
CA THR A 232 -4.30 0.68 -9.24
C THR A 232 -2.86 0.27 -9.50
N ASN A 233 -1.97 0.67 -8.58
CA ASN A 233 -0.57 0.22 -8.55
C ASN A 233 -0.44 -1.05 -7.70
N ARG A 234 0.49 -1.94 -8.05
CA ARG A 234 0.89 -3.09 -7.23
C ARG A 234 2.11 -2.73 -6.39
N GLY A 235 2.24 -3.31 -5.19
CA GLY A 235 3.47 -3.29 -4.38
C GLY A 235 3.96 -1.93 -3.84
N TYR A 236 3.20 -0.85 -4.01
CA TYR A 236 3.63 0.49 -3.59
C TYR A 236 3.40 0.72 -2.08
N ALA A 237 4.31 1.44 -1.41
CA ALA A 237 4.19 1.71 0.02
C ALA A 237 2.91 2.48 0.36
N GLY A 238 2.13 2.00 1.34
CA GLY A 238 0.87 2.60 1.76
C GLY A 238 -0.36 2.24 0.89
N VAL A 239 -0.20 1.44 -0.17
CA VAL A 239 -1.33 0.90 -0.94
C VAL A 239 -1.94 -0.29 -0.19
N ARG A 240 -3.21 -0.15 0.21
CA ARG A 240 -3.99 -1.27 0.75
C ARG A 240 -4.46 -2.19 -0.38
N PRO A 241 -4.77 -3.47 -0.13
CA PRO A 241 -5.48 -4.31 -1.10
C PRO A 241 -6.78 -3.62 -1.55
N LEU A 242 -7.14 -3.76 -2.83
CA LEU A 242 -8.42 -3.25 -3.33
C LEU A 242 -9.56 -3.92 -2.56
N ASN A 243 -10.41 -3.10 -1.94
CA ASN A 243 -11.54 -3.54 -1.13
C ASN A 243 -12.38 -4.58 -1.90
N GLU A 244 -12.73 -5.70 -1.25
CA GLU A 244 -13.49 -6.79 -1.85
C GLU A 244 -14.80 -6.32 -2.46
N ALA A 245 -15.52 -5.40 -1.81
CA ALA A 245 -16.75 -4.81 -2.34
C ALA A 245 -16.53 -3.99 -3.64
N LEU A 246 -15.37 -3.35 -3.81
CA LEU A 246 -15.02 -2.72 -5.08
C LEU A 246 -14.66 -3.78 -6.13
N ARG A 247 -13.92 -4.82 -5.73
CA ARG A 247 -13.46 -5.91 -6.61
C ARG A 247 -14.63 -6.73 -7.17
N ASP A 248 -15.67 -7.01 -6.38
CA ASP A 248 -16.87 -7.72 -6.81
C ASP A 248 -17.72 -6.93 -7.83
N ARG A 249 -17.57 -5.60 -7.88
CA ARG A 249 -18.28 -4.71 -8.81
C ARG A 249 -17.55 -4.52 -10.16
N VAL A 250 -16.41 -5.17 -10.34
CA VAL A 250 -15.62 -5.15 -11.59
C VAL A 250 -16.11 -6.25 -12.53
N GLN A 251 -16.58 -5.90 -13.73
CA GLN A 251 -16.94 -6.90 -14.74
C GLN A 251 -15.77 -7.29 -15.65
N HIS A 252 -14.72 -6.46 -15.77
CA HIS A 252 -13.50 -6.77 -16.52
C HIS A 252 -12.24 -6.38 -15.73
N ALA A 253 -11.30 -7.29 -15.54
CA ALA A 253 -10.01 -7.01 -14.91
C ALA A 253 -8.84 -7.37 -15.85
N GLU A 254 -7.90 -6.44 -16.03
CA GLU A 254 -6.70 -6.64 -16.85
C GLU A 254 -5.43 -6.35 -16.03
N LYS A 255 -4.45 -7.25 -16.11
CA LYS A 255 -3.10 -7.06 -15.54
C LYS A 255 -2.25 -6.23 -16.50
N MET A 256 -1.64 -5.17 -15.99
CA MET A 256 -0.89 -4.18 -16.78
C MET A 256 0.60 -4.18 -16.40
N ASP A 257 1.36 -5.13 -16.93
CA ASP A 257 2.82 -5.22 -16.75
C ASP A 257 3.58 -4.34 -17.77
N LEU A 258 4.92 -4.39 -17.77
CA LEU A 258 5.73 -3.86 -18.88
C LEU A 258 5.40 -4.63 -20.18
N PRO A 259 5.29 -3.95 -21.33
CA PRO A 259 5.05 -4.61 -22.61
C PRO A 259 6.31 -5.34 -23.12
N ALA A 260 6.13 -6.25 -24.08
CA ALA A 260 7.24 -6.95 -24.73
C ALA A 260 8.27 -5.98 -25.36
N ARG A 261 9.53 -6.40 -25.43
CA ARG A 261 10.70 -5.63 -25.90
C ARG A 261 10.45 -4.89 -27.22
N GLU A 262 9.88 -5.57 -28.20
CA GLU A 262 9.58 -5.02 -29.54
C GLU A 262 8.55 -3.89 -29.47
N VAL A 263 7.58 -4.01 -28.56
CA VAL A 263 6.56 -2.99 -28.30
C VAL A 263 7.15 -1.81 -27.52
N MET A 264 8.14 -2.04 -26.65
CA MET A 264 8.91 -0.96 -26.02
C MET A 264 9.65 -0.13 -27.08
N ILE A 265 10.46 -0.79 -27.91
CA ILE A 265 11.27 -0.15 -28.97
C ILE A 265 10.38 0.66 -29.91
N GLY A 266 9.32 0.05 -30.47
CA GLY A 266 8.42 0.73 -31.40
C GLY A 266 7.72 1.95 -30.78
N ARG A 267 7.39 1.90 -29.48
CA ARG A 267 6.81 3.04 -28.74
C ARG A 267 7.84 4.13 -28.44
N ALA A 268 9.09 3.77 -28.17
CA ALA A 268 10.16 4.76 -27.96
C ALA A 268 10.51 5.46 -29.27
N ALA A 269 10.78 4.71 -30.34
CA ALA A 269 11.08 5.26 -31.67
C ALA A 269 10.00 6.24 -32.15
N ALA A 270 8.71 5.89 -31.98
CA ALA A 270 7.61 6.78 -32.33
C ALA A 270 7.54 8.06 -31.48
N LYS A 271 8.10 8.06 -30.27
CA LYS A 271 7.94 9.14 -29.28
C LYS A 271 9.15 10.07 -29.19
N THR A 272 10.37 9.52 -29.24
CA THR A 272 11.63 10.27 -29.20
C THR A 272 12.16 10.59 -30.60
N GLY A 273 11.63 9.92 -31.64
CA GLY A 273 12.12 10.04 -33.02
C GLY A 273 13.41 9.27 -33.29
N CYS A 274 14.01 8.63 -32.29
CA CYS A 274 15.20 7.80 -32.44
C CYS A 274 14.91 6.61 -33.39
N ARG A 275 15.82 6.39 -34.34
CA ARG A 275 15.71 5.33 -35.36
C ARG A 275 16.68 4.17 -35.13
N ASP A 276 17.58 4.27 -34.16
CA ASP A 276 18.48 3.17 -33.85
C ASP A 276 17.78 2.13 -32.97
N GLU A 277 17.29 1.07 -33.62
CA GLU A 277 16.69 -0.10 -32.95
C GLU A 277 17.69 -0.85 -32.06
N ARG A 278 19.01 -0.74 -32.31
CA ARG A 278 20.03 -1.36 -31.45
C ARG A 278 20.10 -0.63 -30.12
N THR A 279 20.32 0.68 -30.13
CA THR A 279 20.29 1.52 -28.92
C THR A 279 18.98 1.34 -28.17
N LEU A 280 17.83 1.57 -28.82
CA LEU A 280 16.53 1.42 -28.17
C LEU A 280 16.28 0.02 -27.60
N GLY A 281 16.86 -1.01 -28.23
CA GLY A 281 16.85 -2.39 -27.76
C GLY A 281 17.64 -2.61 -26.48
N THR A 282 18.93 -2.27 -26.45
CA THR A 282 19.76 -2.39 -25.23
C THR A 282 19.17 -1.58 -24.07
N LEU A 283 18.65 -0.37 -24.32
CA LEU A 283 17.95 0.42 -23.31
C LEU A 283 16.68 -0.28 -22.78
N ALA A 284 15.97 -1.05 -23.62
CA ALA A 284 14.80 -1.82 -23.20
C ALA A 284 15.19 -3.07 -22.38
N ASP A 285 16.28 -3.76 -22.77
CA ASP A 285 16.80 -4.93 -22.07
C ASP A 285 17.30 -4.57 -20.66
N VAL A 286 17.93 -3.41 -20.50
CA VAL A 286 18.29 -2.83 -19.18
C VAL A 286 17.06 -2.60 -18.32
N ILE A 287 16.01 -1.96 -18.85
CA ILE A 287 14.77 -1.69 -18.11
C ILE A 287 14.07 -2.99 -17.70
N LEU A 288 13.98 -3.97 -18.61
CA LEU A 288 13.37 -5.28 -18.35
C LEU A 288 14.19 -6.12 -17.34
N THR A 289 15.50 -5.90 -17.26
CA THR A 289 16.37 -6.55 -16.26
C THR A 289 16.16 -5.91 -14.90
N LEU A 290 16.24 -4.57 -14.82
CA LEU A 290 16.02 -3.81 -13.58
C LEU A 290 14.62 -4.04 -12.97
N ASP A 291 13.57 -4.14 -13.79
CA ASP A 291 12.21 -4.44 -13.31
C ASP A 291 12.12 -5.82 -12.66
N ARG A 292 12.75 -6.84 -13.26
CA ARG A 292 12.83 -8.20 -12.70
C ARG A 292 13.64 -8.21 -11.41
N THR A 293 14.84 -7.65 -11.41
CA THR A 293 15.71 -7.56 -10.21
C THR A 293 15.05 -6.78 -9.06
N ALA A 294 14.31 -5.71 -9.35
CA ALA A 294 13.57 -4.98 -8.32
C ALA A 294 12.48 -5.85 -7.67
N LYS A 295 11.69 -6.56 -8.47
CA LYS A 295 10.63 -7.48 -7.99
C LYS A 295 11.19 -8.67 -7.22
N ALA A 296 12.25 -9.26 -7.75
CA ALA A 296 13.02 -10.37 -7.17
C ALA A 296 13.47 -10.10 -5.73
N HIS A 297 14.05 -8.92 -5.47
CA HIS A 297 14.61 -8.53 -4.17
C HIS A 297 13.65 -7.67 -3.32
N ALA A 298 12.36 -7.59 -3.68
CA ALA A 298 11.34 -6.77 -3.03
C ALA A 298 11.71 -5.27 -2.87
N ILE A 299 12.45 -4.72 -3.86
CA ILE A 299 12.79 -3.30 -3.92
C ILE A 299 11.51 -2.51 -4.26
N LYS A 300 11.19 -1.50 -3.45
CA LYS A 300 9.86 -0.84 -3.47
C LYS A 300 9.62 0.08 -4.70
N GLY A 301 10.62 0.34 -5.53
CA GLY A 301 10.51 1.12 -6.77
C GLY A 301 10.46 0.29 -8.05
N VAL A 302 10.17 0.93 -9.20
CA VAL A 302 9.84 0.24 -10.46
C VAL A 302 10.54 0.88 -11.67
N ALA A 303 11.13 0.04 -12.53
CA ALA A 303 11.69 0.44 -13.83
C ALA A 303 10.58 0.59 -14.90
N GLY A 304 9.67 1.56 -14.75
CA GLY A 304 8.51 1.72 -15.64
C GLY A 304 8.85 2.29 -17.04
N MET A 305 7.94 2.10 -18.01
CA MET A 305 8.01 2.71 -19.37
C MET A 305 8.26 4.22 -19.36
N ARG A 306 7.83 4.93 -18.30
CA ARG A 306 8.08 6.37 -18.14
C ARG A 306 9.58 6.69 -18.00
N SER A 307 10.32 5.87 -17.26
CA SER A 307 11.77 6.01 -17.11
C SER A 307 12.49 5.59 -18.39
N TYR A 308 12.06 4.49 -19.02
CA TYR A 308 12.56 4.08 -20.34
C TYR A 308 12.42 5.21 -21.39
N PHE A 309 11.25 5.83 -21.52
CA PHE A 309 11.07 6.94 -22.45
C PHE A 309 11.98 8.13 -22.10
N ALA A 310 12.06 8.54 -20.83
CA ALA A 310 12.88 9.69 -20.43
C ALA A 310 14.40 9.46 -20.55
N TRP A 311 14.82 8.20 -20.57
CA TRP A 311 16.21 7.80 -20.80
C TRP A 311 16.51 7.69 -22.30
N ALA A 312 15.64 7.03 -23.07
CA ALA A 312 15.76 6.94 -24.53
C ALA A 312 15.68 8.30 -25.24
N ASP A 313 14.99 9.29 -24.66
CA ASP A 313 14.95 10.68 -25.12
C ASP A 313 16.31 11.36 -24.92
N ALA A 314 16.90 11.23 -23.72
CA ALA A 314 18.21 11.80 -23.41
C ALA A 314 19.35 11.17 -24.23
N VAL A 315 19.29 9.85 -24.49
CA VAL A 315 20.26 9.16 -25.36
C VAL A 315 20.07 9.57 -26.83
N ALA A 316 18.84 9.81 -27.28
CA ALA A 316 18.56 10.33 -28.62
C ALA A 316 19.09 11.77 -28.82
N ASP A 317 19.09 12.59 -27.77
CA ASP A 317 19.73 13.91 -27.74
C ASP A 317 21.27 13.85 -27.64
N GLY A 318 21.86 12.65 -27.63
CA GLY A 318 23.32 12.45 -27.65
C GLY A 318 24.00 12.55 -26.28
N VAL A 319 23.25 12.37 -25.19
CA VAL A 319 23.82 12.24 -23.83
C VAL A 319 24.20 10.78 -23.57
N ASP A 320 25.33 10.57 -22.89
CA ASP A 320 25.88 9.25 -22.53
C ASP A 320 24.82 8.36 -21.83
N ALA A 321 24.62 7.16 -22.36
CA ALA A 321 23.59 6.24 -21.91
C ALA A 321 23.90 5.71 -20.50
N ARG A 322 25.16 5.45 -20.18
CA ARG A 322 25.58 4.97 -18.86
C ARG A 322 25.49 6.05 -17.78
N GLU A 323 25.91 7.28 -18.08
CA GLU A 323 25.82 8.42 -17.15
C GLU A 323 24.35 8.71 -16.81
N THR A 324 23.50 8.75 -17.84
CA THR A 324 22.07 9.05 -17.66
C THR A 324 21.26 7.92 -17.04
N LEU A 325 21.73 6.66 -17.09
CA LEU A 325 21.08 5.51 -16.47
C LEU A 325 20.77 5.76 -14.98
N TYR A 326 21.71 6.33 -14.23
CA TYR A 326 21.57 6.58 -12.80
C TYR A 326 20.45 7.57 -12.50
N THR A 327 20.47 8.73 -13.16
CA THR A 327 19.53 9.84 -12.90
C THR A 327 18.15 9.62 -13.54
N LYS A 328 18.06 8.91 -14.66
CA LYS A 328 16.80 8.66 -15.39
C LYS A 328 16.12 7.35 -14.98
N VAL A 329 16.86 6.38 -14.42
CA VAL A 329 16.35 5.04 -14.10
C VAL A 329 16.68 4.61 -12.66
N ILE A 330 17.95 4.35 -12.32
CA ILE A 330 18.32 3.63 -11.07
C ILE A 330 17.83 4.37 -9.81
N TYR A 331 18.12 5.67 -9.67
CA TYR A 331 17.72 6.45 -8.50
C TYR A 331 16.20 6.71 -8.40
N LYS A 332 15.42 6.28 -9.39
CA LYS A 332 13.95 6.28 -9.35
C LYS A 332 13.38 4.91 -8.97
N ILE A 333 14.23 3.88 -8.90
CA ILE A 333 13.93 2.55 -8.34
C ILE A 333 14.32 2.56 -6.86
N SER A 334 15.57 2.90 -6.54
CA SER A 334 16.02 3.07 -5.16
C SER A 334 17.25 3.98 -5.08
N THR A 335 17.40 4.66 -3.95
CA THR A 335 18.63 5.39 -3.57
C THR A 335 19.38 4.70 -2.42
N ASP A 336 18.91 3.53 -1.97
CA ASP A 336 19.62 2.70 -0.99
C ASP A 336 20.88 2.08 -1.64
N PRO A 337 22.09 2.21 -1.04
CA PRO A 337 23.31 1.70 -1.65
C PRO A 337 23.32 0.18 -1.90
N GLU A 338 22.64 -0.62 -1.09
CA GLU A 338 22.58 -2.08 -1.30
C GLU A 338 21.62 -2.41 -2.45
N ASP A 339 20.47 -1.73 -2.55
CA ASP A 339 19.55 -1.86 -3.70
C ASP A 339 20.23 -1.47 -5.00
N VAL A 340 20.92 -0.32 -5.02
CA VAL A 340 21.68 0.14 -6.20
C VAL A 340 22.70 -0.93 -6.58
N LYS A 341 23.46 -1.46 -5.62
CA LYS A 341 24.46 -2.51 -5.86
C LYS A 341 23.85 -3.81 -6.41
N LEU A 342 22.68 -4.24 -5.92
CA LEU A 342 21.97 -5.41 -6.46
C LEU A 342 21.52 -5.19 -7.93
N LEU A 343 21.03 -3.98 -8.23
CA LEU A 343 20.64 -3.58 -9.59
C LEU A 343 21.87 -3.52 -10.52
N GLU A 344 22.99 -2.99 -10.05
CA GLU A 344 24.27 -2.96 -10.79
C GLU A 344 24.82 -4.37 -11.04
N GLU A 345 24.82 -5.24 -10.02
CA GLU A 345 25.27 -6.64 -10.14
C GLU A 345 24.45 -7.41 -11.19
N ALA A 346 23.13 -7.21 -11.25
CA ALA A 346 22.29 -7.81 -12.28
C ALA A 346 22.61 -7.30 -13.69
N LEU A 347 22.84 -5.99 -13.87
CA LEU A 347 23.26 -5.44 -15.16
C LEU A 347 24.65 -5.90 -15.60
N ALA A 348 25.58 -6.08 -14.65
CA ALA A 348 26.91 -6.59 -14.90
C ALA A 348 26.88 -8.07 -15.31
N GLN A 349 26.10 -8.90 -14.62
CA GLN A 349 25.91 -10.32 -14.96
C GLN A 349 25.26 -10.50 -16.34
N GLY A 350 24.32 -9.64 -16.71
CA GLY A 350 23.72 -9.60 -18.05
C GLY A 350 24.64 -9.05 -19.14
N GLY A 351 25.84 -8.55 -18.81
CA GLY A 351 26.75 -7.90 -19.76
C GLY A 351 26.32 -6.51 -20.23
N LEU A 352 25.17 -6.01 -19.75
CA LEU A 352 24.49 -4.82 -20.28
C LEU A 352 25.28 -3.52 -20.05
N PHE A 353 26.08 -3.43 -18.98
CA PHE A 353 26.99 -2.28 -18.81
C PHE A 353 27.99 -2.15 -19.96
N ARG A 354 28.49 -3.27 -20.48
CA ARG A 354 29.42 -3.28 -21.60
C ARG A 354 28.73 -2.95 -22.92
N GLU A 355 27.47 -3.38 -23.09
CA GLU A 355 26.69 -2.96 -24.25
C GLU A 355 26.42 -1.46 -24.25
N LEU A 356 26.16 -0.84 -23.09
CA LEU A 356 26.04 0.62 -22.97
C LEU A 356 27.37 1.31 -23.31
N GLU A 357 28.50 0.86 -22.74
CA GLU A 357 29.84 1.38 -23.09
C GLU A 357 30.13 1.28 -24.61
N ASP A 358 29.75 0.17 -25.27
CA ASP A 358 29.93 -0.03 -26.70
C ASP A 358 29.03 0.89 -27.56
N LEU A 359 27.86 1.31 -27.04
CA LEU A 359 26.97 2.29 -27.69
C LEU A 359 27.53 3.72 -27.55
N ASP A 360 27.94 4.10 -26.34
CA ASP A 360 28.53 5.41 -26.05
C ASP A 360 29.87 5.60 -26.81
N ALA A 361 30.64 4.51 -26.97
CA ALA A 361 31.84 4.50 -27.83
C ALA A 361 31.55 4.52 -29.33
N ALA A 362 30.33 4.16 -29.77
CA ALA A 362 29.91 4.23 -31.17
C ALA A 362 29.42 5.63 -31.56
N THR A 363 28.60 6.26 -30.72
CA THR A 363 28.14 7.65 -30.91
C THR A 363 29.30 8.65 -30.87
N ALA A 364 30.33 8.39 -30.06
CA ALA A 364 31.57 9.18 -30.05
C ALA A 364 32.44 9.03 -31.31
N ARG A 365 32.16 8.06 -32.21
CA ARG A 365 32.94 7.79 -33.43
C ARG A 365 32.26 8.24 -34.72
N GLU A 366 30.98 8.56 -34.71
CA GLU A 366 30.34 9.19 -35.86
C GLU A 366 30.86 10.64 -36.01
N PRO A 367 31.32 11.06 -37.20
CA PRO A 367 31.67 12.45 -37.43
C PRO A 367 30.43 13.32 -37.22
N ARG A 368 30.58 14.41 -36.46
CA ARG A 368 29.57 15.48 -36.40
C ARG A 368 29.47 16.15 -37.78
N ASP A 369 28.64 15.60 -38.66
CA ASP A 369 28.45 16.14 -39.99
C ASP A 369 27.79 17.53 -39.93
N GLY A 370 28.25 18.43 -40.80
CA GLY A 370 28.01 19.86 -40.71
C GLY A 370 26.61 20.28 -41.16
N GLY A 371 25.58 19.92 -40.42
CA GLY A 371 24.22 20.45 -40.57
C GLY A 371 24.03 21.74 -39.77
N GLU A 372 23.77 22.86 -40.44
CA GLU A 372 23.40 24.12 -39.77
C GLU A 372 22.16 23.92 -38.87
N PRO A 373 22.12 24.50 -37.66
CA PRO A 373 20.92 24.49 -36.84
C PRO A 373 19.86 25.38 -37.50
N SER A 374 18.87 24.76 -38.18
CA SER A 374 17.73 25.46 -38.74
C SER A 374 16.98 26.20 -37.62
N GLY A 375 17.14 27.52 -37.57
CA GLY A 375 16.75 28.31 -36.41
C GLY A 375 15.24 28.28 -36.13
N ARG A 376 14.87 27.82 -34.93
CA ARG A 376 13.71 28.40 -34.24
C ARG A 376 14.19 29.66 -33.53
N GLN A 377 13.69 30.81 -33.98
CA GLN A 377 14.07 32.12 -33.46
C GLN A 377 13.81 32.19 -31.95
N ARG A 378 14.89 32.35 -31.16
CA ARG A 378 14.83 32.98 -29.85
C ARG A 378 15.11 34.46 -30.07
N GLU A 379 14.09 35.31 -29.98
CA GLU A 379 14.32 36.74 -29.76
C GLU A 379 14.90 36.90 -28.35
N THR A 380 16.12 37.42 -28.27
CA THR A 380 16.71 37.84 -27.00
C THR A 380 16.31 39.29 -26.72
N ARG A 381 15.86 39.56 -25.49
CA ARG A 381 16.04 40.88 -24.89
C ARG A 381 16.56 40.71 -23.47
N ALA A 382 17.68 41.37 -23.20
CA ALA A 382 18.51 41.14 -22.03
C ALA A 382 17.95 41.80 -20.76
N GLY A 383 18.38 41.28 -19.60
CA GLY A 383 18.12 41.85 -18.28
C GLY A 383 18.82 41.09 -17.16
N GLU A 384 19.99 41.61 -16.75
CA GLU A 384 20.47 41.65 -15.35
C GLU A 384 20.80 40.34 -14.59
N THR A 385 22.09 40.00 -14.63
CA THR A 385 22.97 39.62 -13.49
C THR A 385 22.41 38.79 -12.33
N GLU A 386 22.85 37.53 -12.26
CA GLU A 386 23.00 36.76 -11.01
C GLU A 386 24.22 37.26 -10.19
N PRO A 387 24.16 37.20 -8.86
CA PRO A 387 25.35 37.08 -8.02
C PRO A 387 25.34 35.80 -7.16
N ASP A 388 26.49 35.11 -7.13
CA ASP A 388 26.77 34.01 -6.20
C ASP A 388 26.69 34.45 -4.73
N ILE A 389 26.10 33.64 -3.85
CA ILE A 389 26.42 33.63 -2.42
C ILE A 389 26.41 32.20 -1.87
N GLU A 390 27.59 31.59 -1.78
CA GLU A 390 27.90 30.67 -0.68
C GLU A 390 28.48 31.51 0.48
N LYS A 391 27.83 31.53 1.65
CA LYS A 391 28.50 31.40 2.95
C LYS A 391 27.57 31.31 4.15
N GLU A 392 28.14 30.66 5.16
CA GLU A 392 27.68 30.36 6.52
C GLU A 392 27.00 31.54 7.24
N MET A 393 26.02 31.24 8.12
CA MET A 393 25.89 31.94 9.40
C MET A 393 25.31 31.07 10.51
N GLU A 394 25.80 31.34 11.71
CA GLU A 394 25.79 30.54 12.93
C GLU A 394 24.44 30.47 13.68
N ILE A 395 24.38 29.53 14.63
CA ILE A 395 23.36 29.42 15.69
C ILE A 395 23.85 30.24 16.90
N GLU A 396 22.97 30.97 17.59
CA GLU A 396 23.06 31.32 19.03
C GLU A 396 21.65 31.76 19.55
N PRO A 397 21.37 31.78 20.88
CA PRO A 397 20.08 31.29 21.39
C PRO A 397 19.15 32.30 22.13
N GLY A 398 17.89 31.88 22.32
CA GLY A 398 17.13 32.07 23.56
C GLY A 398 16.20 33.29 23.71
N MET A 399 14.90 33.02 23.90
CA MET A 399 14.03 33.81 24.80
C MET A 399 12.77 33.03 25.19
N ASP A 400 12.23 33.32 26.38
CA ASP A 400 11.45 32.37 27.18
C ASP A 400 9.94 32.30 26.91
N ILE A 401 9.39 31.08 27.04
CA ILE A 401 7.97 30.76 26.94
C ILE A 401 7.33 30.77 28.34
N GLU A 402 7.30 31.93 29.02
CA GLU A 402 6.57 32.11 30.29
C GLU A 402 5.92 33.50 30.42
N LYS A 403 4.84 33.76 29.66
CA LYS A 403 3.76 34.72 30.01
C LYS A 403 2.67 34.80 28.93
N GLU A 404 1.75 33.83 28.90
CA GLU A 404 0.34 34.11 28.51
C GLU A 404 -0.70 33.09 29.00
N MET A 405 -0.43 32.42 30.14
CA MET A 405 -1.47 31.74 30.94
C MET A 405 -1.83 32.58 32.18
N LYS A 406 -2.43 33.77 31.98
CA LYS A 406 -3.08 34.52 33.07
C LYS A 406 -4.05 35.63 32.68
N ILE A 407 -4.81 35.49 31.59
CA ILE A 407 -6.07 36.22 31.39
C ILE A 407 -7.17 35.22 31.00
N GLU A 408 -7.53 34.36 31.95
CA GLU A 408 -8.88 33.82 32.01
C GLU A 408 -9.70 34.71 32.96
N LYS A 409 -11.02 34.78 32.72
CA LYS A 409 -12.04 35.53 33.49
C LYS A 409 -12.10 37.04 33.22
N GLU A 410 -12.83 37.40 32.17
CA GLU A 410 -14.09 38.15 32.33
C GLU A 410 -14.92 38.08 31.04
N LYS A 411 -16.26 38.08 31.17
CA LYS A 411 -17.30 38.04 30.10
C LYS A 411 -17.73 36.68 29.54
N GLU A 412 -18.22 35.82 30.44
CA GLU A 412 -19.51 35.15 30.19
C GLU A 412 -20.51 35.58 31.27
N LYS A 413 -21.56 36.31 30.84
CA LYS A 413 -22.82 36.43 31.57
C LYS A 413 -23.93 36.93 30.64
N GLU A 414 -25.04 36.20 30.66
CA GLU A 414 -26.35 36.53 30.06
C GLU A 414 -26.35 36.52 28.51
N MET A 415 -27.19 35.71 27.84
CA MET A 415 -28.61 35.49 28.15
C MET A 415 -29.04 34.01 28.10
N LYS A 416 -30.01 33.66 28.95
CA LYS A 416 -30.93 32.54 28.72
C LYS A 416 -32.07 33.02 27.81
N ILE A 417 -32.41 32.26 26.78
CA ILE A 417 -33.76 32.21 26.21
C ILE A 417 -34.08 30.74 25.91
N GLU A 418 -35.18 30.24 26.46
CA GLU A 418 -35.72 28.89 26.26
C GLU A 418 -36.66 28.89 25.01
N ILE A 419 -36.42 28.05 23.97
CA ILE A 419 -37.21 27.86 22.70
C ILE A 419 -37.25 26.37 22.13
N LYS A 420 -38.45 25.82 21.77
CA LYS A 420 -38.93 24.39 22.03
C LYS A 420 -39.23 23.44 20.84
N THR A 421 -39.71 22.24 21.22
CA THR A 421 -40.54 21.28 20.45
C THR A 421 -42.07 21.45 20.49
N TRP A 422 -42.69 21.41 19.30
CA TRP A 422 -44.02 20.80 19.06
C TRP A 422 -43.86 19.63 18.09
N GLY A 423 -44.75 18.63 18.18
CA GLY A 423 -44.63 17.36 17.47
C GLY A 423 -45.66 17.15 16.35
N ALA A 424 -45.25 16.32 15.39
CA ALA A 424 -46.01 15.44 14.49
C ALA A 424 -47.48 15.74 14.13
N ALA A 425 -47.73 15.79 12.82
CA ALA A 425 -48.93 15.23 12.18
C ALA A 425 -48.51 14.46 10.91
N GLU A 426 -49.29 13.45 10.54
CA GLU A 426 -48.93 12.45 9.53
C GLU A 426 -49.37 12.83 8.09
N SER A 427 -49.16 11.89 7.17
CA SER A 427 -49.45 11.90 5.74
C SER A 427 -50.89 12.22 5.33
N ASP A 428 -51.06 12.67 4.10
CA ASP A 428 -52.02 12.07 3.15
C ASP A 428 -51.57 12.30 1.68
N MET A 429 -52.05 11.46 0.76
CA MET A 429 -51.77 11.51 -0.69
C MET A 429 -52.87 12.28 -1.45
N GLU A 430 -52.55 12.87 -2.61
CA GLU A 430 -53.36 12.69 -3.85
C GLU A 430 -52.64 13.22 -5.11
N ASP A 431 -53.16 12.85 -6.29
CA ASP A 431 -52.51 12.88 -7.61
C ASP A 431 -52.54 14.22 -8.38
N GLY A 432 -51.56 14.38 -9.29
CA GLY A 432 -51.86 14.78 -10.68
C GLY A 432 -51.42 16.17 -11.19
N ALA A 433 -50.52 16.16 -12.19
CA ALA A 433 -50.45 17.00 -13.41
C ALA A 433 -49.02 17.45 -13.79
N GLU A 434 -48.65 17.26 -15.07
CA GLU A 434 -47.48 17.90 -15.70
C GLU A 434 -47.78 19.37 -16.07
N PRO A 435 -46.74 20.24 -16.18
CA PRO A 435 -46.21 20.52 -17.53
C PRO A 435 -44.68 20.73 -17.61
N GLU A 436 -44.16 20.73 -18.84
CA GLU A 436 -42.77 21.04 -19.21
C GLU A 436 -42.40 22.54 -19.02
N ALA A 437 -41.13 22.82 -18.70
CA ALA A 437 -40.26 23.82 -19.36
C ALA A 437 -38.88 23.93 -18.66
N ASP A 438 -37.82 24.21 -19.43
CA ASP A 438 -36.43 24.33 -18.96
C ASP A 438 -36.19 25.43 -17.91
N GLY A 439 -35.29 25.15 -16.97
CA GLY A 439 -34.74 26.12 -16.02
C GLY A 439 -34.07 25.46 -14.82
N GLU A 440 -32.76 25.67 -14.64
CA GLU A 440 -32.00 25.12 -13.52
C GLU A 440 -32.58 25.57 -12.17
N ARG A 441 -33.14 24.63 -11.39
CA ARG A 441 -33.71 24.92 -10.07
C ARG A 441 -32.64 24.91 -8.97
N ALA A 442 -32.11 26.08 -8.65
CA ALA A 442 -31.47 26.32 -7.35
C ALA A 442 -32.54 26.21 -6.24
N LEU A 443 -32.36 25.31 -5.28
CA LEU A 443 -33.27 25.17 -4.13
C LEU A 443 -32.82 26.07 -2.96
N ALA A 444 -33.57 27.15 -2.73
CA ALA A 444 -33.41 28.00 -1.56
C ALA A 444 -34.01 27.32 -0.30
N LEU A 445 -33.16 26.94 0.65
CA LEU A 445 -33.56 26.39 1.95
C LEU A 445 -33.53 27.48 3.03
N LYS A 446 -34.69 27.81 3.63
CA LYS A 446 -34.80 28.74 4.77
C LYS A 446 -35.15 27.99 6.05
N ARG A 447 -34.58 28.41 7.18
CA ARG A 447 -34.93 27.95 8.54
C ARG A 447 -35.72 29.03 9.29
N SER A 448 -36.66 28.59 10.13
CA SER A 448 -37.38 29.37 11.13
C SER A 448 -37.21 28.73 12.53
N ALA A 449 -37.46 29.47 13.61
CA ALA A 449 -37.27 29.06 15.01
C ALA A 449 -38.43 29.57 15.91
N ASP A 450 -38.75 28.88 17.03
CA ASP A 450 -39.33 29.40 18.32
C ASP A 450 -40.02 28.34 19.26
N SER A 451 -40.20 28.63 20.60
CA SER A 451 -41.40 28.35 21.51
C SER A 451 -41.36 27.67 22.96
N GLU A 452 -40.46 27.92 23.94
CA GLU A 452 -40.30 27.05 25.17
C GLU A 452 -40.94 27.42 26.51
N ASP A 453 -40.34 26.95 27.61
CA ASP A 453 -40.81 27.02 28.99
C ASP A 453 -41.53 25.71 29.42
N GLY A 454 -40.92 24.72 30.08
CA GLY A 454 -41.54 23.42 30.41
C GLY A 454 -40.95 22.58 31.57
N SER A 455 -40.48 23.20 32.65
CA SER A 455 -39.99 22.54 33.89
C SER A 455 -40.90 21.49 34.56
N SER A 456 -40.30 20.41 35.09
CA SER A 456 -40.55 19.69 36.39
C SER A 456 -40.06 18.23 36.31
N GLY A 457 -39.61 17.52 37.35
CA GLY A 457 -39.52 17.86 38.78
C GLY A 457 -40.13 16.78 39.69
N ALA A 458 -39.52 15.59 39.80
CA ALA A 458 -39.92 14.56 40.78
C ALA A 458 -38.82 13.52 41.09
N SER A 459 -38.89 12.94 42.29
CA SER A 459 -37.91 12.02 42.90
C SER A 459 -38.44 10.60 43.15
N ALA A 460 -37.60 9.58 42.98
CA ALA A 460 -37.63 8.25 43.64
C ALA A 460 -36.23 7.62 43.41
N LYS A 461 -35.44 7.06 44.34
CA LYS A 461 -35.68 6.30 45.57
C LYS A 461 -36.53 5.03 45.38
N ASP A 462 -35.86 3.89 45.18
CA ASP A 462 -35.82 2.76 46.13
C ASP A 462 -34.82 1.68 45.63
N ALA A 463 -33.85 1.29 46.47
CA ALA A 463 -33.78 0.02 47.23
C ALA A 463 -33.35 -1.19 46.36
N ALA A 464 -32.08 -1.62 46.36
CA ALA A 464 -31.30 -2.25 47.44
C ALA A 464 -31.66 -3.72 47.74
N MET A 465 -30.76 -4.65 47.38
CA MET A 465 -30.36 -5.75 48.27
C MET A 465 -29.07 -6.43 47.77
N GLU A 466 -27.95 -6.12 48.42
CA GLU A 466 -26.82 -7.06 48.51
C GLU A 466 -27.12 -8.12 49.58
N ARG A 467 -26.43 -9.27 49.52
CA ARG A 467 -26.26 -10.13 50.70
C ARG A 467 -24.86 -9.95 51.26
N SER A 468 -24.83 -9.81 52.58
CA SER A 468 -23.69 -9.47 53.41
C SER A 468 -22.78 -10.66 53.70
N ASP A 469 -21.48 -10.37 53.82
CA ASP A 469 -20.62 -10.98 54.85
C ASP A 469 -20.01 -9.86 55.69
N ARG A 470 -19.94 -10.06 57.01
CA ARG A 470 -19.49 -9.05 57.97
C ARG A 470 -18.17 -9.46 58.65
N GLU A 471 -17.23 -8.51 58.59
CA GLU A 471 -16.42 -8.00 59.70
C GLU A 471 -15.59 -9.02 60.53
N GLU A 472 -14.25 -8.93 60.42
CA GLU A 472 -13.47 -8.30 61.52
C GLU A 472 -12.10 -7.77 61.04
N ASP A 473 -11.46 -6.95 61.88
CA ASP A 473 -10.40 -5.99 61.55
C ASP A 473 -9.02 -6.58 61.18
N GLY A 474 -8.29 -5.87 60.31
CA GLY A 474 -6.86 -6.11 60.07
C GLY A 474 -6.32 -5.53 58.77
N ALA A 475 -5.83 -4.28 58.80
CA ALA A 475 -5.35 -3.56 57.61
C ALA A 475 -4.33 -4.36 56.76
N PRO A 476 -4.62 -4.66 55.48
CA PRO A 476 -3.70 -5.38 54.61
C PRO A 476 -2.60 -4.44 54.09
N ARG A 477 -1.36 -4.85 54.34
CA ARG A 477 -0.16 -4.23 53.79
C ARG A 477 -0.14 -4.37 52.27
N VAL A 478 0.54 -3.43 51.60
CA VAL A 478 0.88 -3.53 50.17
C VAL A 478 1.62 -4.85 49.92
N HIS A 479 0.95 -5.81 49.29
CA HIS A 479 1.61 -7.01 48.78
C HIS A 479 2.23 -6.70 47.41
N GLY A 480 3.56 -6.86 47.36
CA GLY A 480 4.31 -6.78 46.11
C GLY A 480 4.08 -8.00 45.22
N ASP A 481 4.18 -7.72 43.93
CA ASP A 481 4.22 -8.63 42.77
C ASP A 481 4.71 -10.07 43.09
N GLY A 482 3.76 -10.99 43.23
CA GLY A 482 4.03 -12.42 43.42
C GLY A 482 4.19 -13.10 42.06
N ARG A 483 5.42 -13.48 41.72
CA ARG A 483 5.67 -14.40 40.59
C ARG A 483 5.30 -15.82 41.00
N ASP A 484 4.29 -16.39 40.36
CA ASP A 484 4.03 -17.83 40.43
C ASP A 484 5.16 -18.59 39.71
N GLU A 485 6.18 -19.03 40.46
CA GLU A 485 7.20 -19.95 39.94
C GLU A 485 6.58 -21.35 39.77
N ALA A 486 6.24 -21.68 38.51
CA ALA A 486 5.76 -23.01 38.14
C ALA A 486 6.80 -24.09 38.51
N SER A 487 6.34 -25.23 39.00
CA SER A 487 7.25 -26.29 39.46
C SER A 487 8.03 -26.92 38.30
N ALA A 488 9.24 -27.41 38.59
CA ALA A 488 10.12 -28.01 37.57
C ALA A 488 9.46 -29.19 36.82
N ASP A 489 8.59 -29.95 37.49
CA ASP A 489 7.84 -31.04 36.88
C ASP A 489 6.71 -30.54 35.96
N GLU A 490 6.04 -29.43 36.29
CA GLU A 490 5.05 -28.81 35.40
C GLU A 490 5.69 -28.24 34.14
N VAL A 491 6.84 -27.57 34.25
CA VAL A 491 7.61 -27.08 33.09
C VAL A 491 7.97 -28.25 32.17
N LYS A 492 8.50 -29.33 32.74
CA LYS A 492 8.89 -30.55 31.99
C LYS A 492 7.70 -31.27 31.36
N GLN A 493 6.52 -31.26 32.00
CA GLN A 493 5.29 -31.79 31.41
C GLN A 493 4.77 -30.92 30.26
N ARG A 494 4.81 -29.59 30.41
CA ARG A 494 4.45 -28.62 29.34
C ARG A 494 5.36 -28.78 28.12
N GLU A 495 6.68 -28.87 28.30
CA GLU A 495 7.63 -29.14 27.20
C GLU A 495 7.34 -30.47 26.48
N GLN A 496 7.04 -31.54 27.22
CA GLN A 496 6.72 -32.83 26.63
C GLN A 496 5.40 -32.81 25.84
N ALA A 497 4.38 -32.12 26.35
CA ALA A 497 3.10 -31.92 25.66
C ALA A 497 3.29 -31.09 24.38
N PHE A 498 4.04 -29.99 24.45
CA PHE A 498 4.32 -29.14 23.29
C PHE A 498 5.15 -29.86 22.23
N ARG A 499 6.20 -30.60 22.62
CA ARG A 499 6.94 -31.46 21.69
C ARG A 499 6.04 -32.52 21.03
N LYS A 500 5.06 -33.08 21.75
CA LYS A 500 4.09 -34.03 21.18
C LYS A 500 3.19 -33.37 20.15
N GLN A 501 2.70 -32.15 20.42
CA GLN A 501 1.93 -31.34 19.48
C GLN A 501 2.73 -31.05 18.20
N LEU A 502 3.94 -30.52 18.31
CA LEU A 502 4.81 -30.23 17.16
C LEU A 502 5.08 -31.48 16.31
N ASN A 503 5.25 -32.66 16.94
CA ASN A 503 5.38 -33.93 16.22
C ASN A 503 4.10 -34.37 15.49
N GLN A 504 2.91 -34.00 15.97
CA GLN A 504 1.65 -34.32 15.31
C GLN A 504 1.41 -33.39 14.11
N GLU A 505 1.59 -32.08 14.31
CA GLU A 505 1.44 -31.05 13.27
C GLU A 505 2.44 -31.28 12.13
N ALA A 506 3.72 -31.49 12.44
CA ALA A 506 4.75 -31.73 11.42
C ALA A 506 4.56 -33.05 10.66
N ARG A 507 3.82 -34.02 11.21
CA ARG A 507 3.42 -35.25 10.49
C ARG A 507 2.23 -35.02 9.58
N GLY A 508 1.23 -34.26 10.03
CA GLY A 508 0.10 -33.85 9.18
C GLY A 508 0.58 -33.04 7.96
N ALA A 509 1.49 -32.08 8.18
CA ALA A 509 2.06 -31.25 7.11
C ALA A 509 2.73 -32.06 5.98
N VAL A 510 3.23 -33.28 6.25
CA VAL A 510 3.91 -34.14 5.26
C VAL A 510 3.07 -35.34 4.78
N GLU A 511 1.86 -35.52 5.29
CA GLU A 511 1.01 -36.69 5.02
C GLU A 511 0.59 -36.80 3.54
N GLU A 512 0.27 -35.67 2.90
CA GLU A 512 -0.08 -35.59 1.47
C GLU A 512 1.14 -35.36 0.56
N SER A 513 2.35 -35.72 1.01
CA SER A 513 3.60 -35.45 0.28
C SER A 513 4.39 -36.73 -0.05
N ILE A 514 5.44 -36.59 -0.86
CA ILE A 514 6.39 -37.69 -1.15
C ILE A 514 7.11 -38.22 0.10
N HIS A 515 6.98 -37.53 1.25
CA HIS A 515 7.61 -37.85 2.52
C HIS A 515 6.69 -38.59 3.50
N GLN A 516 5.47 -38.97 3.11
CA GLN A 516 4.49 -39.66 3.98
C GLN A 516 5.07 -40.90 4.71
N GLY A 517 5.97 -41.65 4.05
CA GLY A 517 6.63 -42.83 4.62
C GLY A 517 7.88 -42.55 5.46
N VAL A 518 8.33 -41.29 5.58
CA VAL A 518 9.59 -40.92 6.23
C VAL A 518 9.40 -40.80 7.75
N LYS A 519 10.26 -41.46 8.51
CA LYS A 519 10.21 -41.42 9.98
C LYS A 519 10.72 -40.10 10.54
N LEU A 520 9.78 -39.19 10.80
CA LEU A 520 9.99 -37.86 11.37
C LEU A 520 9.96 -37.86 12.92
N VAL A 521 10.94 -37.15 13.51
CA VAL A 521 10.96 -36.77 14.93
C VAL A 521 11.22 -35.26 15.05
N VAL A 522 10.37 -34.56 15.80
CA VAL A 522 10.60 -33.17 16.20
C VAL A 522 11.17 -33.12 17.62
N HIS A 523 12.28 -32.43 17.77
CA HIS A 523 13.01 -32.22 19.02
C HIS A 523 12.86 -30.77 19.49
N ARG A 524 12.86 -30.57 20.81
CA ARG A 524 13.07 -29.26 21.44
C ARG A 524 14.30 -29.43 22.35
N PRO A 525 15.48 -28.90 21.97
CA PRO A 525 16.69 -29.02 22.77
C PRO A 525 16.54 -28.37 24.16
N GLY A 526 17.24 -28.90 25.16
CA GLY A 526 17.56 -28.16 26.37
C GLY A 526 18.75 -27.22 26.15
N PHE A 527 19.07 -26.42 27.15
CA PHE A 527 20.23 -25.52 27.20
C PHE A 527 20.89 -25.61 28.59
N ASP A 528 22.14 -25.15 28.71
CA ASP A 528 22.87 -25.08 29.98
C ASP A 528 23.46 -23.68 30.28
N GLU A 529 24.13 -23.52 31.43
CA GLU A 529 24.78 -22.26 31.82
C GLU A 529 25.92 -21.82 30.87
N ALA A 530 26.49 -22.73 30.07
CA ALA A 530 27.49 -22.38 29.07
C ALA A 530 26.82 -21.82 27.81
N ASP A 531 25.66 -22.35 27.41
CA ASP A 531 24.81 -21.78 26.37
C ASP A 531 24.35 -20.35 26.72
N GLU A 532 23.89 -20.11 27.96
CA GLU A 532 23.50 -18.76 28.39
C GLU A 532 24.66 -17.74 28.26
N ARG A 533 25.87 -18.14 28.67
CA ARG A 533 27.09 -17.32 28.55
C ARG A 533 27.56 -17.16 27.10
N ALA A 534 27.37 -18.16 26.26
CA ALA A 534 27.65 -18.08 24.83
C ALA A 534 26.69 -17.10 24.13
N TYR A 535 25.39 -17.22 24.41
CA TYR A 535 24.36 -16.31 23.92
C TYR A 535 24.64 -14.87 24.35
N GLY A 536 24.93 -14.63 25.63
CA GLY A 536 25.24 -13.29 26.15
C GLY A 536 26.38 -12.59 25.43
N ARG A 537 27.43 -13.33 25.03
CA ARG A 537 28.57 -12.79 24.25
C ARG A 537 28.17 -12.44 22.81
N LEU A 538 27.55 -13.38 22.08
CA LEU A 538 27.10 -13.14 20.70
C LEU A 538 26.07 -12.01 20.63
N ARG A 539 25.15 -11.96 21.58
CA ARG A 539 24.17 -10.89 21.74
C ARG A 539 24.86 -9.53 21.88
N ALA A 540 25.83 -9.40 22.79
CA ALA A 540 26.53 -8.13 23.02
C ALA A 540 27.26 -7.61 21.77
N GLU A 541 27.80 -8.51 20.94
CA GLU A 541 28.46 -8.17 19.68
C GLU A 541 27.48 -7.74 18.58
N LEU A 542 26.33 -8.41 18.47
CA LEU A 542 25.34 -8.17 17.41
C LEU A 542 24.34 -7.06 17.74
N LEU A 543 24.13 -6.73 19.01
CA LEU A 543 23.12 -5.77 19.46
C LEU A 543 23.24 -4.37 18.82
N PRO A 544 24.43 -3.78 18.60
CA PRO A 544 24.55 -2.46 17.97
C PRO A 544 23.96 -2.46 16.56
N VAL A 545 24.32 -3.45 15.74
CA VAL A 545 23.84 -3.59 14.35
C VAL A 545 22.34 -3.88 14.29
N VAL A 546 21.85 -4.77 15.16
CA VAL A 546 20.42 -5.09 15.28
C VAL A 546 19.61 -3.85 15.69
N ARG A 547 20.11 -3.08 16.67
CA ARG A 547 19.44 -1.85 17.14
C ARG A 547 19.43 -0.74 16.11
N GLU A 548 20.49 -0.58 15.32
CA GLU A 548 20.54 0.41 14.24
C GLU A 548 19.44 0.16 13.21
N ILE A 549 19.33 -1.10 12.73
CA ILE A 549 18.29 -1.48 11.75
C ILE A 549 16.89 -1.44 12.40
N ALA A 550 16.75 -1.89 13.66
CA ALA A 550 15.50 -1.81 14.39
C ALA A 550 15.03 -0.36 14.58
N ALA A 551 15.92 0.59 14.90
CA ALA A 551 15.57 2.00 15.08
C ALA A 551 15.08 2.67 13.77
N GLN A 552 15.56 2.23 12.61
CA GLN A 552 15.05 2.66 11.30
C GLN A 552 13.67 2.03 10.99
N THR A 553 13.38 0.86 11.54
CA THR A 553 12.20 0.05 11.21
C THR A 553 11.02 0.26 12.16
N LEU A 554 11.28 0.48 13.46
CA LEU A 554 10.26 0.63 14.49
C LEU A 554 9.25 1.76 14.20
N PRO A 555 9.66 2.95 13.68
CA PRO A 555 8.71 4.00 13.31
C PRO A 555 7.77 3.64 12.15
N LEU A 556 8.09 2.61 11.35
CA LEU A 556 7.20 2.09 10.30
C LEU A 556 6.13 1.18 10.92
N LEU A 557 6.54 0.31 11.85
CA LEU A 557 5.62 -0.56 12.63
C LEU A 557 4.69 0.26 13.54
N GLU A 558 5.20 1.29 14.21
CA GLU A 558 4.37 2.18 15.05
C GLU A 558 3.32 2.95 14.23
N ARG A 559 3.61 3.25 12.95
CA ARG A 559 2.64 3.83 12.01
C ARG A 559 1.60 2.80 11.54
N GLU A 560 1.95 1.53 11.48
CA GLU A 560 1.02 0.42 11.19
C GLU A 560 0.09 0.16 12.39
N GLN A 561 0.59 0.31 13.63
CA GLN A 561 -0.15 0.07 14.87
C GLN A 561 -0.92 1.31 15.40
N ALA A 562 -0.94 2.43 14.66
CA ALA A 562 -1.73 3.62 14.97
C ALA A 562 -3.19 3.49 14.43
N PRO A 563 -4.22 3.92 15.18
CA PRO A 563 -5.27 2.94 15.50
C PRO A 563 -6.72 3.35 15.15
N ASP A 564 -7.49 2.36 14.70
CA ASP A 564 -8.93 2.47 14.55
C ASP A 564 -9.67 2.55 15.90
N PHE A 565 -10.66 3.42 15.97
CA PHE A 565 -11.54 3.55 17.13
C PHE A 565 -12.71 2.56 17.04
N ALA A 566 -12.92 1.77 18.09
CA ALA A 566 -14.17 1.03 18.25
C ALA A 566 -15.31 2.02 18.53
N ARG A 567 -16.35 2.00 17.67
CA ARG A 567 -17.54 2.86 17.79
C ARG A 567 -18.53 2.28 18.81
N HIS A 568 -19.43 3.10 19.31
CA HIS A 568 -20.54 2.69 20.20
C HIS A 568 -20.13 2.14 21.59
N HIS A 569 -19.32 2.88 22.32
CA HIS A 569 -19.10 2.67 23.77
C HIS A 569 -19.72 3.78 24.62
N PHE A 570 -20.02 3.45 25.88
CA PHE A 570 -20.54 4.39 26.89
C PHE A 570 -19.50 5.44 27.35
N TYR A 571 -18.21 5.18 27.13
CA TYR A 571 -17.09 6.07 27.46
C TYR A 571 -15.90 5.79 26.53
N GLY A 572 -15.08 6.81 26.24
CA GLY A 572 -13.98 6.70 25.28
C GLY A 572 -13.30 8.04 24.96
N ALA A 573 -12.19 7.98 24.23
CA ALA A 573 -11.31 9.12 23.99
C ALA A 573 -11.75 10.07 22.86
N ARG A 574 -12.76 9.72 22.06
CA ARG A 574 -13.31 10.57 20.99
C ARG A 574 -14.83 10.49 20.98
N PHE A 575 -15.51 11.64 21.01
CA PHE A 575 -16.97 11.72 20.95
C PHE A 575 -17.49 11.47 19.51
N GLN A 576 -18.64 10.82 19.38
CA GLN A 576 -19.24 10.44 18.09
C GLN A 576 -20.61 11.12 17.93
N ALA A 577 -20.65 12.25 17.22
CA ALA A 577 -21.89 13.00 16.99
C ALA A 577 -22.97 12.13 16.32
N ASP A 578 -22.60 11.29 15.36
CA ASP A 578 -23.53 10.42 14.61
C ASP A 578 -24.27 9.40 15.49
N SER A 579 -23.69 8.98 16.62
CA SER A 579 -24.37 8.06 17.56
C SER A 579 -25.13 8.77 18.67
N ALA A 580 -25.10 10.12 18.74
CA ALA A 580 -25.98 10.88 19.62
C ALA A 580 -27.47 10.75 19.24
N ALA A 581 -27.77 10.42 17.98
CA ALA A 581 -29.12 10.14 17.52
C ALA A 581 -29.70 8.79 18.03
N ARG A 582 -28.84 7.87 18.52
CA ARG A 582 -29.28 6.59 19.10
C ARG A 582 -29.42 6.72 20.61
N ARG A 583 -30.60 6.40 21.15
CA ARG A 583 -30.89 6.47 22.60
C ARG A 583 -30.29 5.30 23.41
N ASP A 584 -29.16 4.76 22.98
CA ASP A 584 -28.48 3.60 23.60
C ASP A 584 -27.31 4.01 24.52
N PHE A 585 -27.09 5.32 24.71
CA PHE A 585 -26.02 5.93 25.51
C PHE A 585 -24.58 5.61 25.05
N ARG A 586 -24.42 5.07 23.83
CA ARG A 586 -23.13 4.62 23.27
C ARG A 586 -22.51 5.69 22.36
N HIS A 587 -22.17 6.82 22.96
CA HIS A 587 -21.76 8.05 22.24
C HIS A 587 -20.26 8.23 22.06
N PHE A 588 -19.44 7.31 22.56
CA PHE A 588 -17.99 7.45 22.57
C PHE A 588 -17.30 6.37 21.76
N ALA A 589 -16.26 6.77 21.05
CA ALA A 589 -15.29 5.91 20.42
C ALA A 589 -14.15 5.64 21.40
N LYS A 590 -13.90 4.37 21.72
CA LYS A 590 -12.70 3.99 22.49
C LYS A 590 -11.61 3.61 21.50
N LYS A 591 -10.41 4.17 21.67
CA LYS A 591 -9.20 3.70 20.99
C LYS A 591 -9.13 2.20 21.25
N ARG A 592 -9.12 1.34 20.22
CA ARG A 592 -8.83 -0.08 20.46
C ARG A 592 -7.45 -0.13 21.13
N PRO A 593 -7.22 -0.99 22.14
CA PRO A 593 -5.84 -1.35 22.45
C PRO A 593 -5.20 -1.88 21.15
N PRO A 594 -3.89 -1.69 20.93
CA PRO A 594 -3.22 -2.30 19.80
C PRO A 594 -3.59 -3.78 19.73
N SER A 595 -3.90 -4.29 18.54
CA SER A 595 -3.83 -5.74 18.34
C SER A 595 -2.34 -6.06 18.33
N ASP A 596 -1.84 -6.65 19.43
CA ASP A 596 -0.43 -6.77 19.81
C ASP A 596 0.43 -7.71 18.93
N SER A 597 0.29 -7.64 17.60
CA SER A 597 1.22 -8.29 16.67
C SER A 597 1.37 -7.49 15.37
N PRO A 598 2.60 -7.28 14.88
CA PRO A 598 2.85 -6.68 13.57
C PRO A 598 2.29 -7.57 12.44
N SER A 599 2.13 -6.99 11.25
CA SER A 599 1.52 -7.66 10.10
C SER A 599 2.33 -8.82 9.51
N LEU A 600 3.61 -8.95 9.88
CA LEU A 600 4.55 -9.96 9.42
C LEU A 600 4.79 -11.05 10.47
N ALA A 601 4.84 -12.32 10.02
CA ALA A 601 5.47 -13.42 10.75
C ALA A 601 6.72 -13.92 10.00
N VAL A 602 7.76 -14.31 10.74
CA VAL A 602 9.07 -14.70 10.19
C VAL A 602 9.40 -16.14 10.57
N GLY A 603 9.82 -16.94 9.60
CA GLY A 603 10.48 -18.21 9.82
C GLY A 603 11.94 -18.15 9.43
N LEU A 604 12.80 -18.80 10.21
CA LEU A 604 14.18 -19.07 9.87
C LEU A 604 14.42 -20.59 9.92
N ARG A 605 14.73 -21.17 8.76
CA ARG A 605 15.12 -22.57 8.59
C ARG A 605 16.64 -22.66 8.44
N ILE A 606 17.29 -23.48 9.24
CA ILE A 606 18.75 -23.64 9.29
C ILE A 606 19.11 -25.08 8.96
N ASP A 607 19.84 -25.26 7.86
CA ASP A 607 20.44 -26.54 7.52
C ASP A 607 21.48 -26.92 8.57
N GLU A 608 21.29 -28.07 9.21
CA GLU A 608 22.19 -28.63 10.22
C GLU A 608 22.86 -29.93 9.74
N SER A 609 23.01 -30.12 8.43
CA SER A 609 23.80 -31.19 7.82
C SER A 609 25.30 -31.06 8.12
N GLY A 610 26.05 -32.14 7.85
CA GLY A 610 27.48 -32.23 8.08
C GLY A 610 28.31 -31.25 7.23
N SER A 611 27.84 -30.86 6.04
CA SER A 611 28.56 -29.94 5.14
C SER A 611 28.58 -28.49 5.66
N MET A 612 27.62 -28.12 6.52
CA MET A 612 27.60 -26.85 7.24
C MET A 612 28.71 -26.72 8.30
N SER A 613 29.39 -27.82 8.67
CA SER A 613 30.55 -27.78 9.59
C SER A 613 31.79 -27.09 9.01
N ALA A 614 31.89 -26.98 7.69
CA ALA A 614 33.04 -26.40 7.01
C ALA A 614 33.08 -24.87 7.12
N PHE A 615 34.27 -24.28 6.99
CA PHE A 615 34.50 -22.84 6.75
C PHE A 615 33.73 -21.84 7.65
N GLY A 616 33.39 -22.19 8.90
CA GLY A 616 32.65 -21.29 9.80
C GLY A 616 31.18 -21.03 9.41
N ARG A 617 30.65 -21.75 8.42
CA ARG A 617 29.29 -21.56 7.86
C ARG A 617 28.20 -21.65 8.94
N LEU A 618 28.30 -22.66 9.79
CA LEU A 618 27.40 -22.90 10.91
C LEU A 618 27.50 -21.82 12.02
N GLU A 619 28.70 -21.26 12.25
CA GLU A 619 28.88 -20.17 13.21
C GLU A 619 28.20 -18.90 12.70
N ALA A 620 28.35 -18.60 11.40
CA ALA A 620 27.62 -17.53 10.73
C ALA A 620 26.10 -17.74 10.81
N ALA A 621 25.61 -18.95 10.52
CA ALA A 621 24.19 -19.29 10.64
C ALA A 621 23.66 -19.09 12.08
N ARG A 622 24.42 -19.50 13.10
CA ARG A 622 24.08 -19.27 14.51
C ARG A 622 24.05 -17.79 14.87
N ARG A 623 25.04 -17.00 14.43
CA ARG A 623 25.08 -15.54 14.62
C ARG A 623 23.87 -14.87 13.97
N ALA A 624 23.50 -15.31 12.77
CA ALA A 624 22.34 -14.81 12.05
C ALA A 624 21.02 -15.16 12.74
N ALA A 625 20.89 -16.38 13.29
CA ALA A 625 19.74 -16.79 14.08
C ALA A 625 19.55 -15.92 15.33
N VAL A 626 20.63 -15.60 16.06
CA VAL A 626 20.60 -14.68 17.20
C VAL A 626 20.18 -13.26 16.77
N ALA A 627 20.72 -12.75 15.66
CA ALA A 627 20.38 -11.42 15.16
C ALA A 627 18.90 -11.31 14.71
N VAL A 628 18.40 -12.30 13.97
CA VAL A 628 16.98 -12.36 13.56
C VAL A 628 16.07 -12.50 14.77
N TYR A 629 16.43 -13.34 15.75
CA TYR A 629 15.65 -13.50 16.99
C TYR A 629 15.58 -12.19 17.80
N GLU A 630 16.71 -11.54 18.08
CA GLU A 630 16.74 -10.26 18.82
C GLU A 630 16.01 -9.15 18.05
N PHE A 631 16.15 -9.07 16.72
CA PHE A 631 15.41 -8.11 15.90
C PHE A 631 13.90 -8.33 15.98
N CYS A 632 13.44 -9.57 15.76
CA CYS A 632 12.02 -9.90 15.81
C CYS A 632 11.45 -9.64 17.21
N ALA A 633 12.19 -9.99 18.28
CA ALA A 633 11.80 -9.71 19.65
C ALA A 633 11.72 -8.19 19.97
N MET A 634 12.63 -7.36 19.44
CA MET A 634 12.55 -5.90 19.59
C MET A 634 11.37 -5.28 18.83
N CYS A 635 11.01 -5.85 17.68
CA CYS A 635 9.92 -5.36 16.82
C CYS A 635 8.56 -6.03 17.11
N GLY A 636 8.46 -6.93 18.10
CA GLY A 636 7.24 -7.68 18.42
C GLY A 636 6.82 -8.72 17.37
N ILE A 637 7.72 -9.06 16.43
CA ILE A 637 7.45 -9.95 15.29
C ILE A 637 7.45 -11.42 15.75
N PRO A 638 6.37 -12.19 15.50
CA PRO A 638 6.36 -13.63 15.74
C PRO A 638 7.42 -14.32 14.88
N VAL A 639 8.31 -15.07 15.54
CA VAL A 639 9.43 -15.77 14.88
C VAL A 639 9.43 -17.27 15.19
N LEU A 640 9.52 -18.11 14.16
CA LEU A 640 9.95 -19.51 14.32
C LEU A 640 11.41 -19.67 13.89
N ILE A 641 12.20 -20.44 14.63
CA ILE A 641 13.58 -20.80 14.27
C ILE A 641 13.74 -22.29 14.40
N TYR A 642 13.79 -22.98 13.26
CA TYR A 642 13.91 -24.43 13.17
C TYR A 642 15.24 -24.79 12.49
N GLY A 643 15.96 -25.78 13.02
CA GLY A 643 17.05 -26.43 12.32
C GLY A 643 16.69 -27.85 11.90
N ASP A 644 17.33 -28.40 10.87
CA ASP A 644 17.00 -29.73 10.37
C ASP A 644 18.20 -30.57 9.93
N THR A 645 18.07 -31.89 10.11
CA THR A 645 18.98 -32.89 9.56
C THR A 645 18.23 -34.16 9.23
N ALA A 646 18.78 -34.98 8.33
CA ALA A 646 18.27 -36.27 7.95
C ALA A 646 19.20 -37.42 8.39
N ASP A 647 18.65 -38.62 8.40
CA ASP A 647 19.37 -39.89 8.53
C ASP A 647 20.16 -40.10 9.85
N VAL A 648 19.68 -39.53 10.95
CA VAL A 648 20.23 -39.78 12.30
C VAL A 648 20.17 -41.28 12.64
N SER A 649 19.12 -41.99 12.21
CA SER A 649 19.08 -43.46 12.24
C SER A 649 18.06 -44.05 11.26
N ARG A 650 18.02 -45.39 11.10
CA ARG A 650 16.95 -46.08 10.36
C ARG A 650 15.55 -45.95 10.99
N LEU A 651 15.46 -45.44 12.21
CA LEU A 651 14.21 -45.15 12.92
C LEU A 651 13.90 -43.64 12.98
N GLU A 652 14.86 -42.80 12.59
CA GLU A 652 14.81 -41.35 12.61
C GLU A 652 15.47 -40.83 11.33
N GLN A 653 14.70 -40.86 10.25
CA GLN A 653 15.14 -40.50 8.89
C GLN A 653 15.04 -38.99 8.65
N MET A 654 14.26 -38.29 9.46
CA MET A 654 14.19 -36.83 9.49
C MET A 654 14.08 -36.32 10.93
N SER A 655 14.89 -35.33 11.25
CA SER A 655 14.97 -34.69 12.57
C SER A 655 14.81 -33.19 12.40
N VAL A 656 13.81 -32.60 13.06
CA VAL A 656 13.62 -31.14 13.11
C VAL A 656 13.84 -30.67 14.54
N TYR A 657 14.69 -29.67 14.73
CA TYR A 657 14.99 -29.03 16.01
C TYR A 657 14.27 -27.69 16.10
N ALA A 658 13.19 -27.64 16.88
CA ALA A 658 12.46 -26.41 17.14
C ALA A 658 13.17 -25.62 18.26
N TYR A 659 13.93 -24.59 17.88
CA TYR A 659 14.67 -23.73 18.79
C TYR A 659 13.81 -22.59 19.34
N ALA A 660 12.94 -22.02 18.49
CA ALA A 660 11.92 -21.04 18.87
C ALA A 660 10.62 -21.32 18.07
N ASP A 661 9.46 -21.21 18.72
CA ASP A 661 8.14 -21.30 18.08
C ASP A 661 7.13 -20.36 18.79
N PRO A 662 6.38 -19.52 18.05
CA PRO A 662 5.55 -18.48 18.65
C PRO A 662 4.25 -18.99 19.29
N ALA A 663 3.87 -20.27 19.12
CA ALA A 663 2.71 -20.84 19.81
C ALA A 663 3.03 -21.32 21.24
N GLY A 664 4.31 -21.39 21.59
CA GLY A 664 4.80 -21.74 22.93
C GLY A 664 6.07 -20.97 23.28
N PRO A 665 6.03 -19.63 23.33
CA PRO A 665 7.21 -18.80 23.52
C PRO A 665 7.78 -19.03 24.93
N ASP A 666 9.00 -19.54 25.01
CA ASP A 666 9.74 -19.74 26.25
C ASP A 666 10.90 -18.74 26.33
N ALA A 667 11.09 -18.12 27.50
CA ALA A 667 12.23 -17.26 27.78
C ALA A 667 13.59 -17.96 27.56
N GLY A 668 13.62 -19.30 27.61
CA GLY A 668 14.77 -20.13 27.27
C GLY A 668 15.05 -20.34 25.78
N ASP A 669 14.12 -20.03 24.86
CA ASP A 669 14.28 -20.32 23.41
C ASP A 669 15.50 -19.63 22.80
N ARG A 670 15.78 -18.40 23.28
CA ARG A 670 17.01 -17.65 22.93
C ARG A 670 18.30 -18.44 23.23
N PHE A 671 18.34 -19.20 24.32
CA PHE A 671 19.51 -19.99 24.72
C PHE A 671 19.61 -21.29 23.92
N ARG A 672 18.47 -21.91 23.58
CA ARG A 672 18.41 -23.12 22.74
C ARG A 672 19.12 -22.92 21.39
N LEU A 673 19.14 -21.70 20.84
CA LEU A 673 19.87 -21.34 19.61
C LEU A 673 21.38 -21.68 19.66
N MET A 674 22.00 -21.79 20.84
CA MET A 674 23.40 -22.22 20.95
C MET A 674 23.61 -23.70 20.61
N GLY A 675 22.55 -24.51 20.77
CA GLY A 675 22.51 -25.92 20.40
C GLY A 675 22.47 -26.20 18.88
N ILE A 676 22.47 -25.17 18.03
CA ILE A 676 22.61 -25.31 16.56
C ILE A 676 23.98 -25.93 16.26
N ARG A 677 24.00 -27.12 15.64
CA ARG A 677 25.21 -27.90 15.35
C ARG A 677 25.09 -28.78 14.10
N ALA A 678 26.14 -28.85 13.29
CA ALA A 678 26.20 -29.79 12.17
C ALA A 678 26.08 -31.25 12.65
N ARG A 679 25.26 -32.06 11.95
CA ARG A 679 24.97 -33.46 12.26
C ARG A 679 25.16 -34.34 11.01
N GLY A 680 24.07 -34.79 10.38
CA GLY A 680 24.05 -35.83 9.37
C GLY A 680 23.79 -35.29 7.97
N ASN A 681 22.74 -35.79 7.36
CA ASN A 681 22.29 -35.45 6.00
C ASN A 681 21.24 -34.30 6.05
N ASN A 682 20.62 -33.94 4.93
CA ASN A 682 19.52 -32.97 4.82
C ASN A 682 18.41 -33.46 3.87
N ARG A 683 17.15 -33.14 4.20
CA ARG A 683 15.97 -33.47 3.38
C ARG A 683 15.10 -32.22 3.23
N ASP A 684 15.65 -31.25 2.52
CA ASP A 684 15.23 -29.85 2.50
C ASP A 684 13.76 -29.62 2.14
N GLY A 685 13.21 -30.31 1.15
CA GLY A 685 11.80 -30.13 0.78
C GLY A 685 10.83 -30.53 1.91
N MET A 686 11.21 -31.53 2.72
CA MET A 686 10.45 -31.92 3.91
C MET A 686 10.57 -30.85 5.01
N ALA A 687 11.78 -30.33 5.26
CA ALA A 687 12.02 -29.28 6.24
C ALA A 687 11.28 -27.97 5.90
N LEU A 688 11.39 -27.53 4.64
CA LEU A 688 10.69 -26.36 4.11
C LEU A 688 9.18 -26.51 4.24
N ARG A 689 8.62 -27.69 3.91
CA ARG A 689 7.19 -27.97 4.04
C ARG A 689 6.72 -27.82 5.49
N ILE A 690 7.44 -28.41 6.45
CA ILE A 690 7.10 -28.32 7.89
C ILE A 690 7.15 -26.87 8.39
N ALA A 691 8.19 -26.12 8.05
CA ALA A 691 8.34 -24.73 8.48
C ALA A 691 7.32 -23.79 7.80
N ALA A 692 7.07 -23.97 6.50
CA ALA A 692 6.13 -23.17 5.73
C ALA A 692 4.67 -23.45 6.12
N ASP A 693 4.30 -24.69 6.46
CA ASP A 693 2.96 -25.02 6.94
C ASP A 693 2.67 -24.39 8.31
N ARG A 694 3.65 -24.48 9.23
CA ARG A 694 3.59 -23.81 10.53
C ARG A 694 3.43 -22.30 10.41
N LEU A 695 4.15 -21.68 9.46
CA LEU A 695 4.07 -20.26 9.18
C LEU A 695 2.76 -19.88 8.46
N ALA A 696 2.26 -20.72 7.55
CA ALA A 696 0.99 -20.52 6.84
C ALA A 696 -0.22 -20.51 7.78
N GLY A 697 -0.19 -21.29 8.87
CA GLY A 697 -1.21 -21.29 9.92
C GLY A 697 -1.23 -20.04 10.82
N MET A 698 -0.27 -19.11 10.69
CA MET A 698 -0.20 -17.93 11.54
C MET A 698 -1.16 -16.81 11.09
N PRO A 699 -1.74 -16.03 12.03
CA PRO A 699 -2.76 -15.01 11.73
C PRO A 699 -2.21 -13.75 11.03
N GLN A 700 -0.88 -13.57 10.97
CA GLN A 700 -0.23 -12.43 10.32
C GLN A 700 -0.48 -12.41 8.80
N SER A 701 -0.71 -11.23 8.21
CA SER A 701 -1.05 -11.10 6.79
C SER A 701 0.14 -11.34 5.85
N ALA A 702 1.35 -10.94 6.27
CA ALA A 702 2.60 -11.22 5.58
C ALA A 702 3.35 -12.36 6.29
N LYS A 703 4.03 -13.21 5.51
CA LYS A 703 4.72 -14.41 6.00
C LYS A 703 6.02 -14.57 5.21
N LEU A 704 7.17 -14.58 5.89
CA LEU A 704 8.49 -14.70 5.27
C LEU A 704 9.24 -15.90 5.84
N LEU A 705 9.66 -16.85 5.00
CA LEU A 705 10.54 -17.96 5.37
C LEU A 705 11.94 -17.78 4.77
N LEU A 706 12.91 -17.53 5.65
CA LEU A 706 14.34 -17.46 5.36
C LEU A 706 14.93 -18.88 5.46
N SER A 707 15.62 -19.37 4.43
CA SER A 707 16.35 -20.65 4.46
C SER A 707 17.85 -20.42 4.35
N VAL A 708 18.59 -20.87 5.36
CA VAL A 708 20.06 -20.86 5.41
C VAL A 708 20.58 -22.28 5.13
N SER A 709 21.25 -22.48 4.00
CA SER A 709 21.78 -23.80 3.57
C SER A 709 22.97 -23.62 2.61
N ASP A 710 23.73 -24.68 2.37
CA ASP A 710 24.75 -24.74 1.32
C ASP A 710 24.23 -25.36 0.00
N GLY A 711 22.96 -25.80 -0.04
CA GLY A 711 22.26 -26.14 -1.28
C GLY A 711 22.49 -27.54 -1.81
N GLN A 712 23.06 -28.46 -1.01
CA GLN A 712 23.31 -29.84 -1.40
C GLN A 712 22.32 -30.82 -0.73
N PRO A 713 21.05 -30.91 -1.17
CA PRO A 713 20.08 -31.83 -0.57
C PRO A 713 20.47 -33.29 -0.82
N LYS A 714 20.65 -34.05 0.28
CA LYS A 714 21.10 -35.44 0.25
C LYS A 714 20.58 -36.19 1.47
N ALA A 715 19.72 -37.19 1.25
CA ALA A 715 19.27 -38.14 2.28
C ALA A 715 19.06 -39.56 1.73
N MET A 716 18.77 -40.52 2.62
CA MET A 716 18.42 -41.91 2.29
C MET A 716 17.24 -42.01 1.30
N ASP A 717 17.02 -43.22 0.80
CA ASP A 717 15.98 -43.53 -0.20
C ASP A 717 16.18 -42.78 -1.53
N ASP A 718 17.44 -42.53 -1.92
CA ASP A 718 17.87 -41.79 -3.11
C ASP A 718 17.23 -40.39 -3.23
N TYR A 719 17.18 -39.65 -2.11
CA TYR A 719 16.81 -38.24 -2.09
C TYR A 719 18.04 -37.38 -2.38
N ALA A 720 18.31 -37.12 -3.66
CA ALA A 720 19.37 -36.23 -4.12
C ALA A 720 19.06 -35.66 -5.52
N GLY A 721 19.82 -34.64 -5.93
CA GLY A 721 19.81 -34.09 -7.30
C GLY A 721 18.41 -33.62 -7.75
N GLU A 722 18.04 -33.95 -9.00
CA GLU A 722 16.77 -33.50 -9.60
C GLU A 722 15.52 -33.93 -8.83
N ARG A 723 15.55 -35.05 -8.09
CA ARG A 723 14.40 -35.47 -7.26
C ARG A 723 14.18 -34.51 -6.09
N ALA A 724 15.25 -34.14 -5.40
CA ALA A 724 15.19 -33.19 -4.29
C ALA A 724 14.91 -31.75 -4.79
N ALA A 725 15.56 -31.32 -5.87
CA ALA A 725 15.34 -30.01 -6.48
C ALA A 725 13.87 -29.82 -6.91
N ARG A 726 13.25 -30.84 -7.51
CA ARG A 726 11.85 -30.79 -7.94
C ARG A 726 10.86 -30.80 -6.78
N ASP A 727 11.16 -31.51 -5.70
CA ASP A 727 10.40 -31.50 -4.45
C ASP A 727 10.44 -30.11 -3.78
N MET A 728 11.62 -29.53 -3.59
CA MET A 728 11.78 -28.17 -3.04
C MET A 728 11.01 -27.12 -3.87
N ARG A 729 11.17 -27.12 -5.21
CA ARG A 729 10.42 -26.22 -6.12
C ARG A 729 8.90 -26.38 -5.97
N ALA A 730 8.40 -27.61 -5.82
CA ALA A 730 6.98 -27.88 -5.65
C ALA A 730 6.46 -27.34 -4.31
N VAL A 731 7.20 -27.54 -3.22
CA VAL A 731 6.87 -27.01 -1.89
C VAL A 731 6.85 -25.48 -1.91
N ILE A 732 7.89 -24.81 -2.43
CA ILE A 732 7.93 -23.35 -2.56
C ILE A 732 6.69 -22.85 -3.34
N SER A 733 6.44 -23.44 -4.52
CA SER A 733 5.31 -23.05 -5.38
C SER A 733 3.92 -23.30 -4.76
N GLU A 734 3.80 -24.23 -3.81
CA GLU A 734 2.56 -24.50 -3.08
C GLU A 734 2.32 -23.45 -2.00
N TYR A 735 3.34 -23.18 -1.17
CA TYR A 735 3.21 -22.27 -0.03
C TYR A 735 3.28 -20.78 -0.42
N GLU A 736 3.88 -20.44 -1.55
CA GLU A 736 3.75 -19.10 -2.16
C GLU A 736 2.28 -18.76 -2.48
N ARG A 737 1.49 -19.73 -2.97
CA ARG A 737 0.04 -19.56 -3.18
C ARG A 737 -0.74 -19.46 -1.86
N LYS A 738 -0.19 -19.99 -0.77
CA LYS A 738 -0.69 -19.84 0.60
C LYS A 738 -0.18 -18.55 1.28
N GLY A 739 0.53 -17.67 0.56
CA GLY A 739 0.97 -16.36 1.03
C GLY A 739 2.31 -16.34 1.76
N VAL A 740 3.13 -17.40 1.67
CA VAL A 740 4.48 -17.45 2.26
C VAL A 740 5.53 -17.05 1.22
N ALA A 741 6.26 -15.96 1.47
CA ALA A 741 7.44 -15.58 0.69
C ALA A 741 8.66 -16.39 1.12
N PHE A 742 9.50 -16.82 0.16
CA PHE A 742 10.71 -17.61 0.41
C PHE A 742 11.96 -16.84 0.00
N VAL A 743 12.98 -16.82 0.85
CA VAL A 743 14.30 -16.23 0.56
C VAL A 743 15.41 -17.19 0.98
N ALA A 744 16.32 -17.51 0.06
CA ALA A 744 17.45 -18.38 0.32
C ALA A 744 18.75 -17.59 0.55
N ALA A 745 19.40 -17.82 1.68
CA ALA A 745 20.76 -17.38 1.95
C ALA A 745 21.71 -18.57 1.75
N ALA A 746 22.43 -18.60 0.62
CA ALA A 746 23.44 -19.63 0.41
C ALA A 746 24.67 -19.33 1.24
N ILE A 747 25.24 -20.39 1.82
CA ILE A 747 26.51 -20.33 2.49
C ILE A 747 27.48 -21.33 1.86
N GLY A 748 28.07 -20.97 0.72
CA GLY A 748 28.99 -21.87 0.01
C GLY A 748 29.37 -21.44 -1.41
N GLN A 749 29.96 -22.39 -2.17
CA GLN A 749 30.36 -22.17 -3.57
C GLN A 749 29.31 -22.66 -4.58
N ASP A 750 28.29 -23.41 -4.14
CA ASP A 750 27.30 -24.09 -4.99
C ASP A 750 26.14 -23.19 -5.46
N LYS A 751 26.49 -21.95 -5.86
CA LYS A 751 25.54 -20.87 -6.23
C LYS A 751 24.56 -21.29 -7.32
N GLU A 752 25.05 -21.97 -8.36
CA GLU A 752 24.24 -22.43 -9.50
C GLU A 752 23.15 -23.45 -9.10
N ILE A 753 23.38 -24.26 -8.08
CA ILE A 753 22.42 -25.29 -7.65
C ILE A 753 21.27 -24.63 -6.90
N ILE A 754 21.58 -23.66 -6.04
CA ILE A 754 20.58 -22.89 -5.28
C ILE A 754 19.76 -21.99 -6.21
N GLY A 755 20.41 -21.32 -7.18
CA GLY A 755 19.71 -20.57 -8.24
C GLY A 755 18.74 -21.45 -9.04
N ARG A 756 19.12 -22.70 -9.38
CA ARG A 756 18.21 -23.65 -10.05
C ARG A 756 17.09 -24.23 -9.18
N ILE A 757 17.11 -24.03 -7.86
CA ILE A 757 16.11 -24.55 -6.92
C ILE A 757 15.16 -23.45 -6.46
N TYR A 758 15.70 -22.31 -6.02
CA TYR A 758 14.92 -21.16 -5.58
C TYR A 758 14.63 -20.18 -6.72
N GLY A 759 15.33 -20.26 -7.85
CA GLY A 759 15.30 -19.24 -8.91
C GLY A 759 16.38 -18.18 -8.67
N ASP A 760 17.02 -17.72 -9.74
CA ASP A 760 18.12 -16.74 -9.71
C ASP A 760 17.73 -15.42 -9.02
N GLU A 761 16.42 -15.14 -8.99
CA GLU A 761 15.78 -13.96 -8.38
C GLU A 761 15.62 -14.06 -6.83
N ARG A 762 15.70 -15.24 -6.21
CA ARG A 762 15.36 -15.44 -4.77
C ARG A 762 16.55 -15.85 -3.89
N PHE A 763 17.76 -15.54 -4.36
CA PHE A 763 19.03 -15.92 -3.73
C PHE A 763 19.81 -14.68 -3.24
N LEU A 764 20.28 -14.72 -1.99
CA LEU A 764 21.21 -13.75 -1.42
C LEU A 764 22.64 -14.30 -1.43
N ASP A 765 23.53 -13.72 -2.24
CA ASP A 765 24.95 -14.10 -2.25
C ASP A 765 25.72 -13.52 -1.04
N ILE A 766 26.43 -14.40 -0.35
CA ILE A 766 27.15 -14.10 0.89
C ILE A 766 28.59 -14.59 0.75
N ALA A 767 29.37 -13.80 -0.01
CA ALA A 767 30.81 -13.98 -0.12
C ALA A 767 31.56 -13.74 1.22
N LYS A 768 30.94 -13.04 2.17
CA LYS A 768 31.46 -12.72 3.50
C LYS A 768 30.47 -13.13 4.58
N LEU A 769 30.83 -14.13 5.37
CA LEU A 769 29.97 -14.75 6.38
C LEU A 769 29.64 -13.80 7.54
N GLU A 770 30.46 -12.78 7.73
CA GLU A 770 30.34 -11.74 8.77
C GLU A 770 29.16 -10.80 8.50
N GLU A 771 28.78 -10.61 7.23
CA GLU A 771 27.69 -9.71 6.81
C GLU A 771 26.29 -10.37 6.90
N LEU A 772 26.23 -11.71 6.96
CA LEU A 772 24.98 -12.49 6.98
C LEU A 772 23.96 -12.03 8.04
N PRO A 773 24.32 -11.77 9.31
CA PRO A 773 23.36 -11.35 10.34
C PRO A 773 22.69 -10.01 9.98
N ALA A 774 23.47 -9.04 9.48
CA ALA A 774 22.96 -7.73 9.08
C ALA A 774 22.05 -7.84 7.84
N LYS A 775 22.43 -8.63 6.84
CA LYS A 775 21.65 -8.83 5.62
C LYS A 775 20.31 -9.51 5.88
N LEU A 776 20.27 -10.58 6.70
CA LEU A 776 18.99 -11.22 7.06
C LEU A 776 18.07 -10.25 7.81
N VAL A 777 18.58 -9.50 8.77
CA VAL A 777 17.79 -8.51 9.53
C VAL A 777 17.25 -7.41 8.60
N ARG A 778 18.04 -6.91 7.65
CA ARG A 778 17.57 -5.97 6.61
C ARG A 778 16.49 -6.58 5.71
N ILE A 779 16.58 -7.87 5.36
CA ILE A 779 15.55 -8.55 4.56
C ILE A 779 14.24 -8.66 5.33
N VAL A 780 14.27 -9.00 6.63
CA VAL A 780 13.06 -8.96 7.47
C VAL A 780 12.49 -7.54 7.49
N ALA A 781 13.33 -6.53 7.71
CA ALA A 781 12.92 -5.12 7.72
C ALA A 781 12.29 -4.63 6.40
N ARG A 782 12.69 -5.18 5.25
CA ARG A 782 12.12 -4.85 3.92
C ARG A 782 10.75 -5.47 3.67
N HIS A 783 10.44 -6.58 4.34
CA HIS A 783 9.14 -7.28 4.25
C HIS A 783 8.10 -6.73 5.26
N LEU A 784 8.44 -5.64 5.94
CA LEU A 784 7.55 -4.73 6.67
C LEU A 784 7.22 -3.51 5.78
#